data_AF-A0A436W4B6-F1
#
_entry.id   AF-A0A436W4B6-F1
#
_cell.length_a   1.000
_cell.length_b   1.000
_cell.length_c   1.000
_cell.angle_alpha   90.00
_cell.angle_beta   90.00
_cell.angle_gamma   90.00
#
_symmetry.space_group_name_H-M   'P 1'
#
loop_
_entity.id
_entity.type
_entity.pdbx_description
1 polymer ?
#
loop_
_entity_poly.entity_id
_entity_poly.type
_entity_poly.pdbx_seq_one_letter_code
_entity_poly.pdbx_strand_id
1 'polypeptide(L)'
;FASDETDILTVAGSLAVSAGNAGVGAGVNVSTLTKRTTASIEAGADIDVDGNVTVEATGNEDIGSFSVAAGASSGAGVTLTADVFVLDLKTRAFIGSDPLAPIGGLTDVRARGSVLVQALDETEMDLIVGGVAIGGSAGVGVAAGVAVVDKVTDAFIGAGARVTGEGHGTVAARTGRYDVSYAGSQAMSSFEPQGGNKPTASSLEAGTPSGLTQFKDLDQEGGDDVQQDPGLTQNRIANAAVDTGFRGVAVSASAKDDIETFAISVGGGGSVGVAVGAAVNIVDTKTKAFIGADAQINQDMAGAGNAGQSVLVAAASDFSHVGVGAGAAFGGSGAGAPGVDVSVIKVDTFATINDGADVKANNDVAVISTSKEKVIVVSAGLAFSGTVSLAGGVSVLSFDTETYARVGANATIVAGGDVAVMAKDDSEVVVVAGAVAIGLSGGGAAGSVAVVTVDKLTEATIGDNASIDASGNGAGIGGVLTGTIVGGGDPSGFGTAEAHGVIVQAESSEEVTNVTVAGAGGLYVGLAGSVTVTLLNSDTKALIGVGADINQGAANYVAHPGTVAGAQGVYVNAANEVRVTSFAGALGAGFIGLAGGIDFGSIKNDTVAAINADAMVRARGDVSVNAVAIKVLRGFAFSGGIGVGGLGASVSVWSVGEEFSDSYQDNQGGSGNATKDDGSPKTANDEAGGQADDGVEGVTGELSRFGSSANSNTADSRVKAGVEGARDKVGANALTSSALTNKLTAAVTDERGTTASVEGGATVEAGHDIVVNAREQMEVDMLVGSLGAGLVGLGASISVVNVSGQVRAKAGGSLKAGNAIRVEGHFGQDVDVTTVALQAGFVGLGASVAVVNDTSRIQAGLLDNTVVNDAASLTVSATSNQTFDVLTTGIQAGAVAVGASYSDVTIGDDDDNTKEVLATIGAGSQIGQTDTVGAITVHADSTINADSDTFALAAGLGALTFNFAFVDVQPNVEASIGGGANINATGLLTVEAWTLHDATGDVFALSVGALAAGTSLATVNVVPTVAASIGGNSTIHAGGIVMLSSHNYEGETATDRGAK
;
A
#
# COMPACT_ATOMS: atom_id res chain seq x y z
N PHE A 1 -34.76 -18.09 5.55
CA PHE A 1 -33.54 -18.29 6.33
C PHE A 1 -32.91 -19.63 5.94
N ALA A 2 -31.64 -19.61 5.55
CA ALA A 2 -30.81 -20.79 5.35
C ALA A 2 -29.55 -20.61 6.21
N SER A 3 -29.19 -21.62 7.00
CA SER A 3 -27.91 -21.63 7.70
C SER A 3 -27.26 -22.98 7.56
N ASP A 4 -25.95 -22.97 7.59
CA ASP A 4 -25.16 -24.19 7.63
C ASP A 4 -23.85 -23.91 8.40
N GLU A 5 -23.41 -24.89 9.16
CA GLU A 5 -22.28 -24.79 10.11
C GLU A 5 -21.41 -26.04 9.95
N THR A 6 -20.11 -25.84 9.76
CA THR A 6 -19.15 -26.91 9.56
C THR A 6 -18.02 -26.79 10.57
N ASP A 7 -17.87 -27.79 11.45
CA ASP A 7 -16.71 -27.95 12.33
C ASP A 7 -15.88 -29.15 11.84
N ILE A 8 -14.63 -28.89 11.45
CA ILE A 8 -13.68 -29.92 11.00
C ILE A 8 -12.42 -29.87 11.86
N LEU A 9 -12.25 -30.88 12.71
CA LEU A 9 -10.96 -31.16 13.37
C LEU A 9 -10.30 -32.42 12.80
N THR A 10 -9.18 -32.23 12.07
CA THR A 10 -8.35 -33.33 11.57
C THR A 10 -7.01 -33.44 12.30
N VAL A 11 -6.60 -34.66 12.59
CA VAL A 11 -5.32 -34.94 13.27
C VAL A 11 -4.64 -36.09 12.55
N ALA A 12 -3.46 -35.86 11.99
CA ALA A 12 -2.59 -36.90 11.48
C ALA A 12 -1.23 -36.85 12.17
N GLY A 13 -0.62 -38.00 12.36
CA GLY A 13 0.71 -38.02 12.92
C GLY A 13 1.31 -39.40 13.06
N SER A 14 2.62 -39.41 13.27
CA SER A 14 3.36 -40.65 13.48
C SER A 14 4.54 -40.43 14.41
N LEU A 15 4.86 -41.44 15.19
CA LEU A 15 6.08 -41.52 15.98
C LEU A 15 6.84 -42.78 15.55
N ALA A 16 7.88 -42.60 14.74
CA ALA A 16 8.69 -43.67 14.19
C ALA A 16 10.05 -43.73 14.91
N VAL A 17 10.13 -44.53 15.98
CA VAL A 17 11.39 -44.77 16.72
C VAL A 17 11.97 -46.12 16.32
N SER A 18 13.18 -46.14 15.78
CA SER A 18 13.86 -47.34 15.31
C SER A 18 15.26 -47.46 15.89
N ALA A 19 15.54 -48.59 16.54
CA ALA A 19 16.91 -48.96 16.90
C ALA A 19 17.75 -49.40 15.67
N GLY A 20 17.13 -49.54 14.49
CA GLY A 20 17.78 -49.93 13.23
C GLY A 20 18.25 -48.73 12.39
N ASN A 21 18.46 -48.97 11.10
CA ASN A 21 19.08 -48.01 10.18
C ASN A 21 18.18 -46.83 9.76
N ALA A 22 16.86 -46.91 9.94
CA ALA A 22 15.95 -45.82 9.59
C ALA A 22 14.69 -45.78 10.48
N GLY A 23 14.23 -44.58 10.78
CA GLY A 23 12.94 -44.27 11.39
C GLY A 23 12.23 -43.26 10.50
N VAL A 24 11.14 -43.67 9.86
CA VAL A 24 10.40 -42.87 8.87
C VAL A 24 8.99 -42.65 9.37
N GLY A 25 8.64 -41.39 9.61
CA GLY A 25 7.30 -40.96 9.98
C GLY A 25 6.64 -40.14 8.87
N ALA A 26 5.34 -40.28 8.71
CA ALA A 26 4.54 -39.39 7.89
C ALA A 26 3.22 -39.03 8.59
N GLY A 27 2.74 -37.81 8.40
CA GLY A 27 1.42 -37.34 8.84
C GLY A 27 0.84 -36.47 7.75
N VAL A 28 -0.27 -36.87 7.14
CA VAL A 28 -0.83 -36.17 5.98
C VAL A 28 -2.34 -36.05 6.14
N ASN A 29 -2.85 -34.82 6.11
CA ASN A 29 -4.28 -34.54 5.94
C ASN A 29 -4.53 -33.94 4.56
N VAL A 30 -5.59 -34.42 3.90
CA VAL A 30 -6.10 -33.80 2.67
C VAL A 30 -7.60 -33.70 2.82
N SER A 31 -8.12 -32.49 2.75
CA SER A 31 -9.54 -32.19 2.95
C SER A 31 -10.03 -31.28 1.83
N THR A 32 -11.21 -31.59 1.33
CA THR A 32 -11.92 -30.76 0.35
C THR A 32 -13.30 -30.46 0.90
N LEU A 33 -13.66 -29.19 1.04
CA LEU A 33 -14.97 -28.74 1.49
C LEU A 33 -15.64 -27.95 0.37
N THR A 34 -16.84 -28.38 -0.02
CA THR A 34 -17.68 -27.64 -0.97
C THR A 34 -19.03 -27.41 -0.34
N LYS A 35 -19.42 -26.15 -0.19
CA LYS A 35 -20.64 -25.77 0.51
C LYS A 35 -21.43 -24.73 -0.27
N ARG A 36 -22.75 -24.88 -0.25
CA ARG A 36 -23.68 -23.95 -0.90
C ARG A 36 -24.86 -23.68 0.04
N THR A 37 -24.86 -22.51 0.66
CA THR A 37 -25.96 -22.03 1.49
C THR A 37 -26.76 -21.01 0.68
N THR A 38 -28.05 -21.24 0.46
CA THR A 38 -28.88 -20.31 -0.33
C THR A 38 -30.25 -20.11 0.29
N ALA A 39 -30.65 -18.85 0.47
CA ALA A 39 -32.02 -18.44 0.75
C ALA A 39 -32.52 -17.55 -0.39
N SER A 40 -33.72 -17.82 -0.93
CA SER A 40 -34.24 -17.02 -2.03
C SER A 40 -35.75 -16.88 -2.04
N ILE A 41 -36.23 -15.79 -2.63
CA ILE A 41 -37.57 -15.63 -3.21
C ILE A 41 -37.35 -15.56 -4.73
N GLU A 42 -37.74 -16.60 -5.46
CA GLU A 42 -37.41 -16.71 -6.89
C GLU A 42 -38.26 -15.80 -7.79
N ALA A 43 -37.84 -15.70 -9.05
CA ALA A 43 -38.52 -14.93 -10.07
C ALA A 43 -39.99 -15.34 -10.26
N GLY A 44 -40.88 -14.36 -10.42
CA GLY A 44 -42.31 -14.59 -10.62
C GLY A 44 -43.14 -14.71 -9.32
N ALA A 45 -42.52 -14.54 -8.15
CA ALA A 45 -43.25 -14.46 -6.88
C ALA A 45 -44.06 -13.15 -6.78
N ASP A 46 -45.25 -13.24 -6.19
CA ASP A 46 -46.14 -12.13 -5.84
C ASP A 46 -46.47 -12.25 -4.34
N ILE A 47 -45.92 -11.35 -3.53
CA ILE A 47 -45.91 -11.41 -2.07
C ILE A 47 -46.41 -10.09 -1.49
N ASP A 48 -47.46 -10.13 -0.68
CA ASP A 48 -47.99 -9.00 0.09
C ASP A 48 -48.10 -9.37 1.57
N VAL A 49 -47.39 -8.67 2.45
CA VAL A 49 -47.35 -8.96 3.90
C VAL A 49 -47.51 -7.70 4.77
N ASP A 50 -48.24 -7.85 5.88
CA ASP A 50 -48.39 -6.81 6.90
C ASP A 50 -47.12 -6.60 7.75
N GLY A 51 -46.24 -7.60 7.80
CA GLY A 51 -45.00 -7.61 8.58
C GLY A 51 -43.76 -7.32 7.74
N ASN A 52 -42.62 -7.83 8.20
CA ASN A 52 -41.35 -7.78 7.46
C ASN A 52 -41.23 -8.97 6.49
N VAL A 53 -40.42 -8.81 5.44
CA VAL A 53 -39.91 -9.92 4.61
C VAL A 53 -38.42 -10.05 4.87
N THR A 54 -37.94 -11.24 5.25
CA THR A 54 -36.53 -11.50 5.57
C THR A 54 -35.99 -12.71 4.80
N VAL A 55 -34.99 -12.48 3.95
CA VAL A 55 -34.25 -13.51 3.19
C VAL A 55 -32.81 -13.48 3.67
N GLU A 56 -32.41 -14.49 4.44
CA GLU A 56 -31.11 -14.53 5.11
C GLU A 56 -30.42 -15.86 4.85
N ALA A 57 -29.13 -15.80 4.53
CA ALA A 57 -28.25 -16.95 4.35
C ALA A 57 -26.99 -16.80 5.22
N THR A 58 -26.59 -17.86 5.94
CA THR A 58 -25.42 -17.84 6.82
C THR A 58 -24.58 -19.10 6.65
N GLY A 59 -23.30 -18.94 6.27
CA GLY A 59 -22.26 -19.96 6.31
C GLY A 59 -21.31 -19.69 7.48
N ASN A 60 -20.93 -20.76 8.19
CA ASN A 60 -19.88 -20.74 9.20
C ASN A 60 -19.02 -21.99 9.05
N GLU A 61 -17.72 -21.80 8.91
CA GLU A 61 -16.68 -22.81 8.76
C GLU A 61 -15.63 -22.62 9.85
N ASP A 62 -15.48 -23.61 10.73
CA ASP A 62 -14.40 -23.71 11.73
C ASP A 62 -13.57 -24.96 11.41
N ILE A 63 -12.31 -24.76 11.01
CA ILE A 63 -11.44 -25.82 10.51
C ILE A 63 -10.11 -25.81 11.27
N GLY A 64 -9.88 -26.85 12.08
CA GLY A 64 -8.59 -27.14 12.68
C GLY A 64 -7.90 -28.36 12.05
N SER A 65 -6.64 -28.22 11.65
CA SER A 65 -5.79 -29.32 11.21
C SER A 65 -4.48 -29.38 11.98
N PHE A 66 -4.12 -30.58 12.43
CA PHE A 66 -2.85 -30.84 13.09
C PHE A 66 -2.17 -32.06 12.49
N SER A 67 -1.08 -31.84 11.76
CA SER A 67 -0.24 -32.90 11.19
C SER A 67 1.16 -32.90 11.77
N VAL A 68 1.47 -33.83 12.67
CA VAL A 68 2.80 -33.93 13.30
C VAL A 68 3.46 -35.30 13.16
N ALA A 69 4.67 -35.34 12.61
CA ALA A 69 5.47 -36.56 12.51
C ALA A 69 6.81 -36.41 13.23
N ALA A 70 7.19 -37.45 13.98
CA ALA A 70 8.47 -37.56 14.65
C ALA A 70 9.19 -38.85 14.19
N GLY A 71 10.43 -38.73 13.71
CA GLY A 71 11.24 -39.84 13.24
C GLY A 71 12.57 -39.88 13.97
N ALA A 72 12.82 -40.93 14.75
CA ALA A 72 14.05 -41.10 15.52
C ALA A 72 14.76 -42.42 15.15
N SER A 73 16.04 -42.38 14.77
CA SER A 73 16.80 -43.63 14.61
C SER A 73 18.30 -43.54 14.82
N SER A 74 18.93 -44.71 14.99
CA SER A 74 20.40 -44.82 15.03
C SER A 74 21.08 -44.53 13.68
N GLY A 75 20.32 -44.60 12.57
CA GLY A 75 20.77 -44.27 11.21
C GLY A 75 20.13 -42.99 10.69
N ALA A 76 19.12 -43.08 9.83
CA ALA A 76 18.39 -41.92 9.30
C ALA A 76 17.02 -41.71 9.99
N GLY A 77 16.75 -40.51 10.49
CA GLY A 77 15.40 -40.05 10.83
C GLY A 77 14.84 -39.27 9.66
N VAL A 78 13.64 -39.63 9.19
CA VAL A 78 12.96 -38.91 8.10
C VAL A 78 11.52 -38.66 8.48
N THR A 79 11.05 -37.42 8.35
CA THR A 79 9.64 -37.07 8.54
C THR A 79 9.12 -36.27 7.37
N LEU A 80 7.89 -36.58 6.96
CA LEU A 80 7.13 -35.82 6.00
C LEU A 80 5.75 -35.52 6.57
N THR A 81 5.45 -34.24 6.79
CA THR A 81 4.11 -33.80 7.13
C THR A 81 3.55 -32.86 6.07
N ALA A 82 2.27 -33.02 5.76
CA ALA A 82 1.60 -32.18 4.78
C ALA A 82 0.11 -32.05 5.08
N ASP A 83 -0.39 -30.82 5.13
CA ASP A 83 -1.82 -30.54 5.15
C ASP A 83 -2.22 -29.79 3.88
N VAL A 84 -3.28 -30.26 3.24
CA VAL A 84 -3.85 -29.64 2.04
C VAL A 84 -5.35 -29.47 2.23
N PHE A 85 -5.80 -28.22 2.30
CA PHE A 85 -7.21 -27.85 2.40
C PHE A 85 -7.64 -27.07 1.17
N VAL A 86 -8.74 -27.52 0.56
CA VAL A 86 -9.36 -26.85 -0.59
C VAL A 86 -10.82 -26.56 -0.27
N LEU A 87 -11.19 -25.28 -0.22
CA LEU A 87 -12.53 -24.80 0.14
C LEU A 87 -13.17 -24.11 -1.09
N ASP A 88 -14.40 -24.53 -1.43
CA ASP A 88 -15.32 -23.87 -2.37
C ASP A 88 -16.60 -23.52 -1.59
N LEU A 89 -16.68 -22.30 -1.08
CA LEU A 89 -17.76 -21.83 -0.21
C LEU A 89 -18.63 -20.82 -0.94
N LYS A 90 -19.95 -21.04 -0.90
CA LYS A 90 -20.91 -20.13 -1.53
C LYS A 90 -22.12 -19.87 -0.65
N THR A 91 -22.26 -18.65 -0.16
CA THR A 91 -23.43 -18.22 0.63
C THR A 91 -24.20 -17.12 -0.10
N ARG A 92 -25.50 -17.34 -0.33
CA ARG A 92 -26.33 -16.40 -1.13
C ARG A 92 -27.70 -16.13 -0.55
N ALA A 93 -28.10 -14.87 -0.55
CA ALA A 93 -29.46 -14.44 -0.23
C ALA A 93 -30.03 -13.56 -1.34
N PHE A 94 -31.21 -13.87 -1.90
CA PHE A 94 -31.75 -13.02 -2.97
C PHE A 94 -33.27 -12.99 -3.14
N ILE A 95 -33.76 -11.92 -3.77
CA ILE A 95 -35.13 -11.77 -4.25
C ILE A 95 -35.11 -11.55 -5.75
N GLY A 96 -35.90 -12.30 -6.53
CA GLY A 96 -36.04 -12.14 -7.97
C GLY A 96 -35.13 -13.07 -8.79
N SER A 97 -34.78 -12.63 -10.00
CA SER A 97 -34.00 -13.44 -10.95
C SER A 97 -32.53 -13.52 -10.55
N ASP A 98 -32.01 -14.75 -10.40
CA ASP A 98 -30.59 -15.03 -10.16
C ASP A 98 -29.79 -14.71 -11.44
N PRO A 99 -28.82 -13.78 -11.43
CA PRO A 99 -28.01 -13.46 -12.61
C PRO A 99 -27.24 -14.68 -13.17
N LEU A 100 -26.95 -15.67 -12.33
CA LEU A 100 -26.24 -16.89 -12.74
C LEU A 100 -27.17 -17.95 -13.35
N ALA A 101 -28.48 -17.81 -13.15
CA ALA A 101 -29.51 -18.71 -13.68
C ALA A 101 -30.82 -17.94 -13.94
N PRO A 102 -30.84 -17.01 -14.91
CA PRO A 102 -31.96 -16.10 -15.09
C PRO A 102 -33.25 -16.84 -15.46
N ILE A 103 -34.28 -16.64 -14.64
CA ILE A 103 -35.63 -17.16 -14.85
C ILE A 103 -36.53 -15.97 -15.18
N GLY A 104 -37.41 -16.12 -16.17
CA GLY A 104 -38.37 -15.08 -16.57
C GLY A 104 -39.58 -15.01 -15.64
N GLY A 105 -40.04 -13.79 -15.35
CA GLY A 105 -41.21 -13.52 -14.50
C GLY A 105 -40.98 -12.28 -13.63
N LEU A 106 -41.96 -11.37 -13.59
CA LEU A 106 -41.89 -10.20 -12.71
C LEU A 106 -42.02 -10.67 -11.26
N THR A 107 -41.08 -10.27 -10.41
CA THR A 107 -41.15 -10.53 -8.96
C THR A 107 -41.67 -9.27 -8.29
N ASP A 108 -42.72 -9.42 -7.49
CA ASP A 108 -43.36 -8.32 -6.76
C ASP A 108 -43.42 -8.68 -5.28
N VAL A 109 -42.73 -7.89 -4.45
CA VAL A 109 -42.66 -8.09 -3.00
C VAL A 109 -43.04 -6.79 -2.32
N ARG A 110 -44.13 -6.83 -1.55
CA ARG A 110 -44.64 -5.71 -0.77
C ARG A 110 -44.71 -6.08 0.70
N ALA A 111 -44.07 -5.26 1.53
CA ALA A 111 -44.10 -5.38 2.98
C ALA A 111 -44.52 -4.04 3.59
N ARG A 112 -45.56 -4.04 4.43
CA ARG A 112 -45.84 -2.89 5.31
C ARG A 112 -44.71 -2.67 6.32
N GLY A 113 -44.02 -3.74 6.69
CA GLY A 113 -42.78 -3.68 7.47
C GLY A 113 -41.58 -3.30 6.62
N SER A 114 -40.43 -3.91 6.90
CA SER A 114 -39.19 -3.76 6.13
C SER A 114 -38.89 -5.02 5.32
N VAL A 115 -38.08 -4.87 4.27
CA VAL A 115 -37.54 -5.98 3.48
C VAL A 115 -36.04 -6.10 3.75
N LEU A 116 -35.59 -7.30 4.12
CA LEU A 116 -34.21 -7.61 4.44
C LEU A 116 -33.72 -8.75 3.54
N VAL A 117 -32.59 -8.55 2.86
CA VAL A 117 -31.89 -9.57 2.08
C VAL A 117 -30.42 -9.59 2.50
N GLN A 118 -29.97 -10.62 3.23
CA GLN A 118 -28.60 -10.64 3.75
C GLN A 118 -27.89 -11.98 3.67
N ALA A 119 -26.60 -11.94 3.33
CA ALA A 119 -25.70 -13.08 3.35
C ALA A 119 -24.52 -12.82 4.31
N LEU A 120 -24.13 -13.84 5.07
CA LEU A 120 -22.95 -13.83 5.93
C LEU A 120 -22.16 -15.13 5.75
N ASP A 121 -20.86 -15.04 5.55
CA ASP A 121 -19.99 -16.21 5.42
C ASP A 121 -18.70 -16.00 6.22
N GLU A 122 -18.54 -16.77 7.30
CA GLU A 122 -17.41 -16.71 8.23
C GLU A 122 -16.57 -17.98 8.13
N THR A 123 -15.29 -17.85 7.80
CA THR A 123 -14.32 -18.95 7.75
C THR A 123 -13.21 -18.70 8.76
N GLU A 124 -12.92 -19.70 9.58
CA GLU A 124 -11.77 -19.78 10.48
C GLU A 124 -11.00 -21.07 10.15
N MET A 125 -9.71 -20.95 9.88
CA MET A 125 -8.86 -22.08 9.47
C MET A 125 -7.49 -22.05 10.12
N ASP A 126 -7.22 -23.06 10.95
CA ASP A 126 -5.93 -23.28 11.59
C ASP A 126 -5.24 -24.53 11.02
N LEU A 127 -4.14 -24.36 10.30
CA LEU A 127 -3.33 -25.44 9.73
C LEU A 127 -1.96 -25.51 10.43
N ILE A 128 -1.77 -26.49 11.31
CA ILE A 128 -0.50 -26.71 11.99
C ILE A 128 0.18 -27.98 11.48
N VAL A 129 1.31 -27.80 10.81
CA VAL A 129 2.10 -28.86 10.19
C VAL A 129 3.50 -28.89 10.79
N GLY A 130 3.85 -30.00 11.45
CA GLY A 130 5.08 -30.13 12.23
C GLY A 130 5.90 -31.38 11.89
N GLY A 131 7.20 -31.24 11.61
CA GLY A 131 8.08 -32.39 11.36
C GLY A 131 9.31 -32.39 12.25
N VAL A 132 9.57 -33.44 13.03
CA VAL A 132 10.78 -33.58 13.86
C VAL A 132 11.54 -34.85 13.47
N ALA A 133 12.69 -34.71 12.84
CA ALA A 133 13.53 -35.84 12.42
C ALA A 133 14.89 -35.84 13.14
N ILE A 134 15.17 -36.87 13.93
CA ILE A 134 16.44 -37.05 14.64
C ILE A 134 17.11 -38.37 14.21
N GLY A 135 18.26 -38.30 13.55
CA GLY A 135 19.01 -39.49 13.12
C GLY A 135 20.47 -39.52 13.57
N GLY A 136 21.01 -40.70 13.85
CA GLY A 136 22.42 -40.88 14.18
C GLY A 136 23.37 -40.50 13.03
N SER A 137 22.92 -40.60 11.77
CA SER A 137 23.65 -40.11 10.59
C SER A 137 22.94 -38.94 9.91
N ALA A 138 21.61 -38.99 9.72
CA ALA A 138 20.86 -37.93 9.07
C ALA A 138 19.48 -37.71 9.67
N GLY A 139 19.07 -36.46 9.87
CA GLY A 139 17.70 -36.08 10.22
C GLY A 139 17.13 -35.20 9.12
N VAL A 140 16.04 -35.61 8.48
CA VAL A 140 15.36 -34.85 7.42
C VAL A 140 13.91 -34.65 7.79
N GLY A 141 13.53 -33.43 8.15
CA GLY A 141 12.16 -33.03 8.41
C GLY A 141 11.62 -32.14 7.31
N VAL A 142 10.41 -32.44 6.84
CA VAL A 142 9.67 -31.60 5.89
C VAL A 142 8.26 -31.41 6.43
N ALA A 143 7.80 -30.16 6.46
CA ALA A 143 6.46 -29.74 6.82
C ALA A 143 5.91 -28.80 5.74
N ALA A 144 4.73 -29.10 5.21
CA ALA A 144 4.06 -28.28 4.20
C ALA A 144 2.59 -28.03 4.55
N GLY A 145 2.19 -26.79 4.74
CA GLY A 145 0.78 -26.38 4.89
C GLY A 145 0.29 -25.72 3.61
N VAL A 146 -0.85 -26.16 3.08
CA VAL A 146 -1.46 -25.60 1.88
C VAL A 146 -2.93 -25.30 2.13
N ALA A 147 -3.31 -24.04 2.05
CA ALA A 147 -4.70 -23.57 2.06
C ALA A 147 -5.05 -23.00 0.68
N VAL A 148 -6.13 -23.51 0.08
CA VAL A 148 -6.74 -22.96 -1.13
C VAL A 148 -8.19 -22.64 -0.81
N VAL A 149 -8.55 -21.37 -0.76
CA VAL A 149 -9.89 -20.90 -0.37
C VAL A 149 -10.48 -20.08 -1.52
N ASP A 150 -11.63 -20.52 -2.03
CA ASP A 150 -12.49 -19.80 -2.96
C ASP A 150 -13.84 -19.56 -2.27
N LYS A 151 -14.17 -18.30 -1.99
CA LYS A 151 -15.37 -17.93 -1.24
C LYS A 151 -16.18 -16.85 -1.95
N VAL A 152 -17.48 -17.11 -2.09
CA VAL A 152 -18.44 -16.16 -2.69
C VAL A 152 -19.63 -15.92 -1.75
N THR A 153 -19.80 -14.66 -1.33
CA THR A 153 -20.93 -14.20 -0.51
C THR A 153 -21.76 -13.17 -1.27
N ASP A 154 -22.96 -13.54 -1.72
CA ASP A 154 -23.84 -12.65 -2.50
C ASP A 154 -25.15 -12.32 -1.78
N ALA A 155 -25.54 -11.05 -1.73
CA ALA A 155 -26.87 -10.61 -1.35
C ALA A 155 -27.47 -9.70 -2.42
N PHE A 156 -28.66 -10.00 -2.95
CA PHE A 156 -29.19 -9.16 -4.03
C PHE A 156 -30.71 -9.12 -4.22
N ILE A 157 -31.16 -8.03 -4.83
CA ILE A 157 -32.47 -7.92 -5.47
C ILE A 157 -32.22 -7.99 -6.98
N GLY A 158 -32.83 -8.95 -7.67
CA GLY A 158 -32.61 -9.24 -9.08
C GLY A 158 -33.15 -8.16 -10.02
N ALA A 159 -32.69 -8.21 -11.27
CA ALA A 159 -33.07 -7.24 -12.30
C ALA A 159 -34.59 -7.19 -12.53
N GLY A 160 -35.13 -5.98 -12.67
CA GLY A 160 -36.55 -5.71 -12.90
C GLY A 160 -37.50 -6.08 -11.74
N ALA A 161 -36.99 -6.53 -10.58
CA ALA A 161 -37.83 -6.86 -9.44
C ALA A 161 -38.48 -5.61 -8.84
N ARG A 162 -39.73 -5.75 -8.36
CA ARG A 162 -40.44 -4.74 -7.59
C ARG A 162 -40.39 -5.11 -6.12
N VAL A 163 -39.76 -4.25 -5.32
CA VAL A 163 -39.60 -4.50 -3.88
C VAL A 163 -39.98 -3.24 -3.11
N THR A 164 -41.00 -3.32 -2.27
CA THR A 164 -41.43 -2.22 -1.40
C THR A 164 -41.39 -2.67 0.06
N GLY A 165 -40.65 -1.93 0.88
CA GLY A 165 -40.66 -2.05 2.34
C GLY A 165 -41.01 -0.71 2.97
N GLU A 166 -42.24 -0.53 3.45
CA GLU A 166 -42.76 0.77 3.95
C GLU A 166 -42.12 1.24 5.28
N GLY A 167 -41.39 0.38 5.99
CA GLY A 167 -40.60 0.72 7.16
C GLY A 167 -41.39 0.83 8.47
N HIS A 168 -42.64 0.33 8.53
CA HIS A 168 -43.42 0.37 9.78
C HIS A 168 -42.90 -0.63 10.84
N GLY A 169 -42.21 -1.69 10.43
CA GLY A 169 -41.48 -2.62 11.28
C GLY A 169 -39.97 -2.48 11.10
N THR A 170 -39.17 -2.73 12.15
CA THR A 170 -37.70 -2.72 12.05
C THR A 170 -37.17 -4.11 11.71
N VAL A 171 -35.99 -4.15 11.12
CA VAL A 171 -35.19 -5.37 10.87
C VAL A 171 -33.77 -5.15 11.39
N ALA A 172 -33.04 -6.24 11.65
CA ALA A 172 -31.64 -6.19 12.03
C ALA A 172 -30.78 -6.26 10.77
N ALA A 173 -30.37 -5.11 10.25
CA ALA A 173 -29.59 -5.03 9.01
C ALA A 173 -28.10 -4.84 9.31
N ARG A 174 -27.24 -5.74 8.81
CA ARG A 174 -25.80 -5.47 8.71
C ARG A 174 -25.52 -4.17 7.95
N THR A 175 -24.62 -3.35 8.49
CA THR A 175 -24.38 -1.98 8.04
C THR A 175 -23.28 -1.87 6.97
N GLY A 176 -22.64 -2.99 6.61
CA GLY A 176 -21.46 -2.98 5.72
C GLY A 176 -20.18 -2.54 6.43
N ARG A 177 -20.04 -2.82 7.74
CA ARG A 177 -18.83 -2.51 8.52
C ARG A 177 -18.52 -3.66 9.49
N TYR A 178 -17.26 -3.75 9.91
CA TYR A 178 -16.81 -4.63 10.98
C TYR A 178 -16.32 -3.84 12.19
N ASP A 179 -16.81 -4.22 13.37
CA ASP A 179 -16.31 -3.80 14.67
C ASP A 179 -15.15 -4.72 15.07
N VAL A 180 -13.92 -4.18 15.07
CA VAL A 180 -12.70 -4.91 15.40
C VAL A 180 -12.31 -4.62 16.85
N SER A 181 -11.97 -5.67 17.58
CA SER A 181 -11.44 -5.61 18.94
C SER A 181 -10.34 -6.65 19.12
N TYR A 182 -9.56 -6.53 20.19
CA TYR A 182 -8.45 -7.43 20.47
C TYR A 182 -8.58 -8.04 21.86
N ALA A 183 -8.31 -9.33 21.97
CA ALA A 183 -8.35 -10.08 23.23
C ALA A 183 -7.01 -10.78 23.48
N GLY A 184 -6.54 -10.78 24.74
CA GLY A 184 -5.22 -11.32 25.09
C GLY A 184 -4.98 -12.73 24.53
N SER A 185 -3.86 -12.89 23.80
CA SER A 185 -3.49 -14.16 23.18
C SER A 185 -3.15 -15.22 24.22
N GLN A 186 -3.64 -16.45 24.03
CA GLN A 186 -3.10 -17.60 24.74
C GLN A 186 -1.85 -18.04 23.99
N ALA A 187 -0.68 -17.95 24.63
CA ALA A 187 0.53 -18.55 24.06
C ALA A 187 0.26 -20.02 23.76
N MET A 188 0.68 -20.50 22.58
CA MET A 188 0.56 -21.90 22.17
C MET A 188 1.06 -22.80 23.31
N SER A 189 0.13 -23.36 24.08
CA SER A 189 0.50 -24.14 25.26
C SER A 189 1.15 -25.41 24.77
N SER A 190 2.31 -25.80 25.32
CA SER A 190 2.96 -27.04 24.95
C SER A 190 1.97 -28.19 25.10
N PHE A 191 1.52 -28.79 23.99
CA PHE A 191 0.69 -29.98 24.07
C PHE A 191 1.55 -31.10 24.64
N GLU A 192 1.31 -31.42 25.90
CA GLU A 192 1.97 -32.52 26.61
C GLU A 192 1.05 -33.75 26.46
N PRO A 193 1.43 -34.77 25.68
CA PRO A 193 0.58 -35.94 25.41
C PRO A 193 0.53 -36.90 26.62
N GLN A 194 0.41 -36.36 27.84
CA GLN A 194 0.20 -37.13 29.04
C GLN A 194 -1.29 -37.21 29.35
N GLY A 195 -1.94 -38.30 28.90
CA GLY A 195 -3.28 -38.66 29.39
C GLY A 195 -4.24 -39.29 28.38
N GLY A 196 -3.94 -39.28 27.09
CA GLY A 196 -4.82 -39.86 26.07
C GLY A 196 -6.07 -39.04 25.75
N ASN A 197 -6.10 -37.75 26.11
CA ASN A 197 -7.16 -36.83 25.69
C ASN A 197 -6.91 -36.35 24.25
N LYS A 198 -7.97 -36.39 23.42
CA LYS A 198 -7.97 -35.77 22.09
C LYS A 198 -7.84 -34.23 22.26
N PRO A 199 -6.98 -33.54 21.50
CA PRO A 199 -6.97 -32.07 21.49
C PRO A 199 -8.33 -31.51 21.04
N THR A 200 -8.68 -30.32 21.52
CA THR A 200 -9.86 -29.53 21.12
C THR A 200 -9.44 -28.40 20.19
N ALA A 201 -10.35 -27.84 19.38
CA ALA A 201 -10.07 -26.67 18.53
C ALA A 201 -9.45 -25.52 19.33
N SER A 202 -10.02 -25.19 20.49
CA SER A 202 -9.47 -24.22 21.45
C SER A 202 -8.09 -24.54 22.05
N SER A 203 -7.58 -25.77 21.90
CA SER A 203 -6.22 -26.15 22.30
C SER A 203 -5.20 -26.06 21.16
N LEU A 204 -5.69 -25.77 19.95
CA LEU A 204 -4.97 -25.75 18.69
C LEU A 204 -4.94 -24.36 18.05
N GLU A 205 -5.74 -23.40 18.54
CA GLU A 205 -5.64 -21.98 18.21
C GLU A 205 -4.17 -21.51 18.26
N ALA A 206 -3.66 -21.03 17.14
CA ALA A 206 -2.26 -20.64 16.99
C ALA A 206 -2.10 -19.13 16.94
N GLY A 207 -2.18 -18.47 18.09
CA GLY A 207 -1.99 -17.02 18.15
C GLY A 207 -0.66 -16.53 17.56
N THR A 208 -0.57 -15.21 17.36
CA THR A 208 0.55 -14.47 16.77
C THR A 208 1.95 -14.99 17.13
N PRO A 209 2.90 -15.11 16.17
CA PRO A 209 4.24 -15.62 16.43
C PRO A 209 4.97 -14.87 17.57
N SER A 210 5.55 -15.60 18.52
CA SER A 210 6.29 -15.00 19.64
C SER A 210 7.60 -14.37 19.18
N GLY A 211 7.87 -13.11 19.56
CA GLY A 211 9.15 -12.42 19.29
C GLY A 211 9.06 -11.20 18.38
N LEU A 212 7.91 -10.93 17.75
CA LEU A 212 7.69 -9.71 16.95
C LEU A 212 7.76 -8.43 17.79
N THR A 213 7.62 -8.52 19.12
CA THR A 213 7.78 -7.38 20.04
C THR A 213 9.21 -6.82 20.10
N GLN A 214 10.18 -7.45 19.44
CA GLN A 214 11.56 -6.93 19.35
C GLN A 214 11.72 -5.82 18.31
N PHE A 215 10.71 -5.58 17.47
CA PHE A 215 10.66 -4.51 16.46
C PHE A 215 9.93 -3.25 16.96
N LYS A 216 9.91 -3.04 18.28
CA LYS A 216 9.04 -2.06 18.98
C LYS A 216 9.40 -0.58 18.74
N ASP A 217 10.60 -0.30 18.25
CA ASP A 217 11.19 1.05 18.10
C ASP A 217 12.24 0.93 16.99
N LEU A 218 11.78 1.00 15.73
CA LEU A 218 12.65 0.87 14.54
C LEU A 218 13.12 2.24 14.04
N ASP A 219 12.41 3.31 14.37
CA ASP A 219 12.57 4.69 13.91
C ASP A 219 13.33 5.59 14.90
N GLN A 220 13.47 5.19 16.18
CA GLN A 220 14.36 5.80 17.17
C GLN A 220 14.00 7.24 17.60
N GLU A 221 12.78 7.74 17.36
CA GLU A 221 12.30 9.05 17.85
C GLU A 221 12.07 9.11 19.38
N GLY A 222 12.26 8.01 20.11
CA GLY A 222 12.11 7.98 21.57
C GLY A 222 10.64 8.01 22.04
N GLY A 223 9.72 7.66 21.14
CA GLY A 223 8.36 7.20 21.42
C GLY A 223 8.27 5.66 21.48
N ASP A 224 7.10 5.13 21.82
CA ASP A 224 6.76 3.72 21.51
C ASP A 224 6.05 3.79 20.15
N ASP A 225 6.77 3.55 19.05
CA ASP A 225 6.32 3.87 17.69
C ASP A 225 5.42 2.78 17.09
N VAL A 226 5.57 1.56 17.59
CA VAL A 226 4.44 0.63 17.66
C VAL A 226 3.58 1.06 18.86
N GLN A 227 2.65 1.98 18.63
CA GLN A 227 1.42 2.02 19.44
C GLN A 227 0.93 0.59 19.48
N GLN A 228 1.06 -0.12 20.62
CA GLN A 228 0.70 -1.53 20.83
C GLN A 228 -0.20 -2.05 19.72
N ASP A 229 0.32 -2.53 18.58
CA ASP A 229 -0.57 -3.14 17.60
C ASP A 229 -0.98 -4.43 18.29
N PRO A 230 -2.22 -4.48 18.82
CA PRO A 230 -2.59 -5.61 19.62
C PRO A 230 -2.66 -6.83 18.71
N GLY A 231 -2.84 -6.65 17.40
CA GLY A 231 -2.83 -7.72 16.42
C GLY A 231 -1.48 -8.44 16.24
N LEU A 232 -0.37 -7.93 16.79
CA LEU A 232 0.90 -8.68 16.88
C LEU A 232 1.03 -9.53 18.16
N THR A 233 0.15 -9.35 19.15
CA THR A 233 0.29 -9.96 20.49
C THR A 233 -1.01 -10.52 21.08
N GLN A 234 -2.14 -10.30 20.42
CA GLN A 234 -3.51 -10.55 20.87
C GLN A 234 -4.31 -11.12 19.70
N ASN A 235 -5.36 -11.89 20.02
CA ASN A 235 -6.25 -12.44 19.01
C ASN A 235 -7.20 -11.35 18.49
N ARG A 236 -7.39 -11.29 17.17
CA ARG A 236 -8.19 -10.30 16.46
C ARG A 236 -9.65 -10.78 16.39
N ILE A 237 -10.57 -10.01 16.96
CA ILE A 237 -12.01 -10.32 16.94
C ILE A 237 -12.72 -9.28 16.08
N ALA A 238 -13.19 -9.70 14.91
CA ALA A 238 -14.02 -8.88 14.03
C ALA A 238 -15.47 -9.39 14.03
N ASN A 239 -16.42 -8.49 14.30
CA ASN A 239 -17.85 -8.77 14.23
C ASN A 239 -18.52 -7.86 13.21
N ALA A 240 -19.37 -8.41 12.33
CA ALA A 240 -20.15 -7.60 11.41
C ALA A 240 -21.12 -6.69 12.19
N ALA A 241 -21.04 -5.39 11.97
CA ALA A 241 -21.88 -4.40 12.65
C ALA A 241 -23.34 -4.49 12.17
N VAL A 242 -24.29 -4.37 13.10
CA VAL A 242 -25.73 -4.55 12.84
C VAL A 242 -26.55 -3.37 13.38
N ASP A 243 -27.36 -2.76 12.52
CA ASP A 243 -28.43 -1.85 12.92
C ASP A 243 -29.72 -2.63 13.21
N THR A 244 -30.02 -2.82 14.49
CA THR A 244 -31.25 -3.50 14.96
C THR A 244 -32.54 -2.67 14.74
N GLY A 245 -32.40 -1.39 14.40
CA GLY A 245 -33.47 -0.42 14.21
C GLY A 245 -33.77 -0.09 12.75
N PHE A 246 -33.14 -0.75 11.77
CA PHE A 246 -33.25 -0.40 10.36
C PHE A 246 -34.70 -0.49 9.86
N ARG A 247 -35.11 0.49 9.04
CA ARG A 247 -36.45 0.58 8.44
C ARG A 247 -36.34 0.78 6.93
N GLY A 248 -37.03 -0.03 6.15
CA GLY A 248 -37.10 0.10 4.69
C GLY A 248 -36.59 -1.14 3.96
N VAL A 249 -35.73 -0.96 2.96
CA VAL A 249 -35.17 -2.08 2.17
C VAL A 249 -33.66 -2.16 2.40
N ALA A 250 -33.18 -3.29 2.91
CA ALA A 250 -31.75 -3.54 3.11
C ALA A 250 -31.29 -4.77 2.33
N VAL A 251 -30.20 -4.62 1.59
CA VAL A 251 -29.46 -5.67 0.90
C VAL A 251 -28.04 -5.66 1.44
N SER A 252 -27.56 -6.73 2.07
CA SER A 252 -26.17 -6.74 2.55
C SER A 252 -25.45 -8.08 2.46
N ALA A 253 -24.19 -8.06 2.09
CA ALA A 253 -23.30 -9.21 2.12
C ALA A 253 -22.12 -8.94 3.07
N SER A 254 -21.76 -9.91 3.89
CA SER A 254 -20.61 -9.80 4.79
C SER A 254 -19.79 -11.08 4.78
N ALA A 255 -18.48 -10.98 4.62
CA ALA A 255 -17.56 -12.11 4.64
C ALA A 255 -16.47 -11.89 5.68
N LYS A 256 -16.13 -12.92 6.46
CA LYS A 256 -14.97 -12.93 7.36
C LYS A 256 -14.10 -14.14 7.00
N ASP A 257 -12.80 -13.95 6.82
CA ASP A 257 -11.84 -15.05 6.69
C ASP A 257 -10.70 -14.83 7.68
N ASP A 258 -10.42 -15.84 8.48
CA ASP A 258 -9.26 -15.91 9.36
C ASP A 258 -8.49 -17.19 9.03
N ILE A 259 -7.31 -17.04 8.43
CA ILE A 259 -6.53 -18.16 7.90
C ILE A 259 -5.14 -18.16 8.52
N GLU A 260 -4.85 -19.21 9.27
CA GLU A 260 -3.57 -19.40 9.95
C GLU A 260 -2.89 -20.67 9.44
N THR A 261 -1.71 -20.54 8.86
CA THR A 261 -0.92 -21.68 8.35
C THR A 261 0.47 -21.69 8.96
N PHE A 262 0.75 -22.67 9.82
CA PHE A 262 2.04 -22.89 10.46
C PHE A 262 2.71 -24.15 9.94
N ALA A 263 3.79 -24.01 9.18
CA ALA A 263 4.62 -25.10 8.69
C ALA A 263 6.02 -25.08 9.33
N ILE A 264 6.22 -25.89 10.37
CA ILE A 264 7.43 -25.90 11.21
C ILE A 264 8.16 -27.24 11.09
N SER A 265 9.46 -27.20 10.87
CA SER A 265 10.28 -28.41 10.78
C SER A 265 11.58 -28.33 11.58
N VAL A 266 11.99 -29.47 12.13
CA VAL A 266 13.26 -29.66 12.84
C VAL A 266 13.97 -30.90 12.31
N GLY A 267 15.24 -30.74 11.92
CA GLY A 267 16.07 -31.81 11.37
C GLY A 267 17.41 -31.92 12.08
N GLY A 268 17.59 -32.93 12.93
CA GLY A 268 18.82 -33.21 13.67
C GLY A 268 19.52 -34.47 13.17
N GLY A 269 20.78 -34.37 12.75
CA GLY A 269 21.58 -35.51 12.30
C GLY A 269 22.98 -35.53 12.89
N GLY A 270 23.51 -36.72 13.20
CA GLY A 270 24.93 -36.84 13.60
C GLY A 270 25.90 -36.41 12.49
N SER A 271 25.50 -36.53 11.22
CA SER A 271 26.22 -35.93 10.08
C SER A 271 25.39 -34.83 9.41
N VAL A 272 24.16 -35.11 8.97
CA VAL A 272 23.39 -34.14 8.17
C VAL A 272 22.02 -33.84 8.79
N GLY A 273 21.70 -32.58 9.02
CA GLY A 273 20.35 -32.10 9.37
C GLY A 273 19.71 -31.37 8.20
N VAL A 274 18.44 -31.64 7.90
CA VAL A 274 17.65 -30.88 6.92
C VAL A 274 16.26 -30.63 7.49
N ALA A 275 15.78 -29.39 7.43
CA ALA A 275 14.48 -28.97 7.92
C ALA A 275 13.84 -28.01 6.94
N VAL A 276 12.74 -28.40 6.29
CA VAL A 276 11.99 -27.54 5.38
C VAL A 276 10.60 -27.25 5.95
N GLY A 277 10.31 -25.98 6.23
CA GLY A 277 8.96 -25.51 6.55
C GLY A 277 8.42 -24.66 5.40
N ALA A 278 7.26 -25.03 4.85
CA ALA A 278 6.66 -24.34 3.71
C ALA A 278 5.15 -24.11 3.94
N ALA A 279 4.73 -22.85 3.99
CA ALA A 279 3.33 -22.45 4.01
C ALA A 279 2.95 -21.89 2.63
N VAL A 280 1.82 -22.33 2.07
CA VAL A 280 1.30 -21.87 0.78
C VAL A 280 -0.17 -21.55 0.93
N ASN A 281 -0.55 -20.31 0.70
CA ASN A 281 -1.92 -19.83 0.88
C ASN A 281 -2.39 -19.17 -0.41
N ILE A 282 -3.49 -19.66 -0.96
CA ILE A 282 -4.16 -19.08 -2.13
C ILE A 282 -5.59 -18.77 -1.70
N VAL A 283 -5.94 -17.49 -1.63
CA VAL A 283 -7.25 -17.04 -1.18
C VAL A 283 -7.87 -16.14 -2.24
N ASP A 284 -9.10 -16.45 -2.61
CA ASP A 284 -9.97 -15.62 -3.44
C ASP A 284 -11.32 -15.48 -2.74
N THR A 285 -11.56 -14.31 -2.14
CA THR A 285 -12.80 -13.99 -1.43
C THR A 285 -13.55 -12.88 -2.16
N LYS A 286 -14.83 -13.12 -2.43
CA LYS A 286 -15.70 -12.18 -3.14
C LYS A 286 -17.01 -11.96 -2.39
N THR A 287 -17.27 -10.71 -2.04
CA THR A 287 -18.46 -10.26 -1.31
C THR A 287 -19.24 -9.25 -2.15
N LYS A 288 -20.50 -9.54 -2.46
CA LYS A 288 -21.33 -8.65 -3.29
C LYS A 288 -22.70 -8.38 -2.70
N ALA A 289 -23.07 -7.11 -2.59
CA ALA A 289 -24.42 -6.66 -2.31
C ALA A 289 -24.92 -5.82 -3.50
N PHE A 290 -26.07 -6.17 -4.10
CA PHE A 290 -26.58 -5.33 -5.19
C PHE A 290 -28.09 -5.28 -5.36
N ILE A 291 -28.56 -4.15 -5.90
CA ILE A 291 -29.89 -3.97 -6.48
C ILE A 291 -29.73 -4.04 -7.99
N GLY A 292 -30.44 -4.95 -8.64
CA GLY A 292 -30.28 -5.29 -10.05
C GLY A 292 -30.75 -4.19 -11.00
N ALA A 293 -30.35 -4.32 -12.27
CA ALA A 293 -30.72 -3.36 -13.31
C ALA A 293 -32.24 -3.25 -13.47
N ASP A 294 -32.74 -2.06 -13.74
CA ASP A 294 -34.17 -1.74 -13.88
C ASP A 294 -35.06 -2.14 -12.68
N ALA A 295 -34.48 -2.48 -11.52
CA ALA A 295 -35.25 -2.82 -10.32
C ALA A 295 -36.01 -1.60 -9.80
N GLN A 296 -37.20 -1.84 -9.26
CA GLN A 296 -38.13 -0.80 -8.78
C GLN A 296 -38.29 -0.92 -7.27
N ILE A 297 -37.63 -0.03 -6.53
CA ILE A 297 -37.60 -0.07 -5.07
C ILE A 297 -38.49 1.02 -4.50
N ASN A 298 -39.44 0.62 -3.64
CA ASN A 298 -40.42 1.48 -2.97
C ASN A 298 -41.31 2.30 -3.94
N GLN A 299 -41.63 1.70 -5.10
CA GLN A 299 -42.49 2.36 -6.10
C GLN A 299 -44.00 2.14 -5.87
N ASP A 300 -44.38 1.10 -5.12
CA ASP A 300 -45.80 0.74 -4.86
C ASP A 300 -46.12 0.72 -3.35
N MET A 301 -46.31 1.91 -2.77
CA MET A 301 -46.69 2.07 -1.36
C MET A 301 -48.21 2.04 -1.13
N ALA A 302 -48.69 1.45 -0.03
CA ALA A 302 -50.12 1.34 0.32
C ALA A 302 -50.67 2.61 0.97
N GLY A 303 -49.76 3.44 1.47
CA GLY A 303 -50.01 4.68 2.18
C GLY A 303 -48.70 5.46 2.37
N ALA A 304 -48.67 6.39 3.32
CA ALA A 304 -47.44 7.08 3.66
C ALA A 304 -46.48 6.11 4.37
N GLY A 305 -45.31 5.87 3.77
CA GLY A 305 -44.24 5.13 4.40
C GLY A 305 -43.76 5.78 5.71
N ASN A 306 -42.98 5.04 6.49
CA ASN A 306 -42.36 5.57 7.69
C ASN A 306 -41.38 6.70 7.34
N ALA A 307 -41.29 7.73 8.19
CA ALA A 307 -40.35 8.83 7.98
C ALA A 307 -38.87 8.38 7.98
N GLY A 308 -38.52 7.31 8.70
CA GLY A 308 -37.20 6.70 8.71
C GLY A 308 -36.98 5.60 7.67
N GLN A 309 -37.90 5.41 6.71
CA GLN A 309 -37.76 4.43 5.63
C GLN A 309 -36.56 4.79 4.74
N SER A 310 -35.55 3.92 4.74
CA SER A 310 -34.28 4.08 4.03
C SER A 310 -34.03 2.90 3.08
N VAL A 311 -33.08 3.04 2.17
CA VAL A 311 -32.57 1.95 1.34
C VAL A 311 -31.07 1.77 1.61
N LEU A 312 -30.65 0.55 1.91
CA LEU A 312 -29.25 0.22 2.18
C LEU A 312 -28.78 -0.90 1.24
N VAL A 313 -27.66 -0.68 0.56
CA VAL A 313 -26.89 -1.70 -0.15
C VAL A 313 -25.50 -1.73 0.47
N ALA A 314 -25.14 -2.81 1.15
CA ALA A 314 -23.95 -2.85 1.99
C ALA A 314 -23.12 -4.13 1.77
N ALA A 315 -21.87 -3.99 1.36
CA ALA A 315 -20.92 -5.10 1.27
C ALA A 315 -19.77 -4.89 2.27
N ALA A 316 -19.36 -5.95 2.97
CA ALA A 316 -18.21 -5.86 3.86
C ALA A 316 -17.36 -7.13 3.85
N SER A 317 -16.05 -6.99 3.73
CA SER A 317 -15.10 -8.10 3.91
C SER A 317 -14.15 -7.80 5.06
N ASP A 318 -13.82 -8.84 5.80
CA ASP A 318 -12.82 -8.84 6.85
C ASP A 318 -11.87 -10.01 6.59
N PHE A 319 -10.59 -9.73 6.40
CA PHE A 319 -9.59 -10.74 6.10
C PHE A 319 -8.44 -10.68 7.11
N SER A 320 -8.11 -11.82 7.70
CA SER A 320 -6.99 -11.99 8.61
C SER A 320 -6.18 -13.20 8.15
N HIS A 321 -4.87 -13.03 8.04
CA HIS A 321 -3.98 -14.10 7.61
C HIS A 321 -2.69 -14.13 8.40
N VAL A 322 -2.32 -15.33 8.87
CA VAL A 322 -1.01 -15.60 9.47
C VAL A 322 -0.35 -16.77 8.73
N GLY A 323 0.70 -16.49 7.97
CA GLY A 323 1.50 -17.50 7.30
C GLY A 323 2.87 -17.67 7.95
N VAL A 324 3.23 -18.88 8.38
CA VAL A 324 4.53 -19.18 8.99
C VAL A 324 5.21 -20.37 8.34
N GLY A 325 6.36 -20.13 7.69
CA GLY A 325 7.25 -21.17 7.18
C GLY A 325 8.58 -21.20 7.93
N ALA A 326 8.81 -22.23 8.77
CA ALA A 326 10.01 -22.29 9.61
C ALA A 326 10.77 -23.62 9.52
N GLY A 327 12.10 -23.54 9.39
CA GLY A 327 13.01 -24.68 9.42
C GLY A 327 14.14 -24.51 10.41
N ALA A 328 14.44 -25.55 11.20
CA ALA A 328 15.60 -25.61 12.09
C ALA A 328 16.42 -26.89 11.90
N ALA A 329 17.66 -26.79 11.43
CA ALA A 329 18.52 -27.93 11.14
C ALA A 329 19.82 -27.95 11.97
N PHE A 330 20.19 -29.12 12.47
CA PHE A 330 21.41 -29.38 13.24
C PHE A 330 22.15 -30.58 12.63
N GLY A 331 23.43 -30.43 12.28
CA GLY A 331 24.21 -31.51 11.67
C GLY A 331 25.71 -31.50 11.99
N GLY A 332 26.35 -32.67 12.16
CA GLY A 332 27.80 -32.71 12.40
C GLY A 332 28.64 -32.21 11.22
N SER A 333 28.22 -32.49 9.98
CA SER A 333 28.92 -32.16 8.73
C SER A 333 28.06 -31.39 7.72
N GLY A 334 26.81 -31.06 8.04
CA GLY A 334 25.91 -30.40 7.09
C GLY A 334 24.57 -30.04 7.72
N ALA A 335 24.10 -28.81 7.56
CA ALA A 335 22.75 -28.41 7.95
C ALA A 335 22.07 -27.59 6.85
N GLY A 336 20.79 -27.84 6.57
CA GLY A 336 20.00 -27.10 5.60
C GLY A 336 18.62 -26.77 6.16
N ALA A 337 18.28 -25.49 6.30
CA ALA A 337 17.04 -25.06 6.93
C ALA A 337 16.34 -23.92 6.17
N PRO A 338 15.67 -24.19 5.03
CA PRO A 338 14.79 -23.20 4.42
C PRO A 338 13.43 -23.13 5.13
N GLY A 339 13.00 -21.91 5.46
CA GLY A 339 11.63 -21.53 5.76
C GLY A 339 11.05 -20.75 4.58
N VAL A 340 9.85 -21.11 4.14
CA VAL A 340 9.19 -20.49 2.98
C VAL A 340 7.73 -20.21 3.29
N ASP A 341 7.26 -19.01 2.98
CA ASP A 341 5.84 -18.70 2.86
C ASP A 341 5.54 -18.10 1.49
N VAL A 342 4.47 -18.57 0.86
CA VAL A 342 3.91 -17.99 -0.36
C VAL A 342 2.42 -17.76 -0.13
N SER A 343 2.02 -16.49 -0.05
CA SER A 343 0.64 -16.09 0.16
C SER A 343 0.18 -15.24 -1.03
N VAL A 344 -0.83 -15.72 -1.75
CA VAL A 344 -1.49 -15.03 -2.86
C VAL A 344 -2.94 -14.83 -2.45
N ILE A 345 -3.32 -13.60 -2.19
CA ILE A 345 -4.59 -13.24 -1.57
C ILE A 345 -5.29 -12.21 -2.45
N LYS A 346 -6.55 -12.48 -2.78
CA LYS A 346 -7.46 -11.58 -3.47
C LYS A 346 -8.73 -11.37 -2.65
N VAL A 347 -9.12 -10.12 -2.41
CA VAL A 347 -10.34 -9.73 -1.68
C VAL A 347 -11.14 -8.71 -2.47
N ASP A 348 -12.32 -9.12 -2.95
CA ASP A 348 -13.24 -8.29 -3.72
C ASP A 348 -14.50 -7.94 -2.90
N THR A 349 -14.79 -6.67 -2.69
CA THR A 349 -15.95 -6.21 -1.90
C THR A 349 -16.78 -5.17 -2.67
N PHE A 350 -17.97 -5.55 -3.15
CA PHE A 350 -18.78 -4.72 -4.06
C PHE A 350 -20.20 -4.44 -3.54
N ALA A 351 -20.55 -3.17 -3.38
CA ALA A 351 -21.91 -2.69 -3.17
C ALA A 351 -22.40 -1.91 -4.40
N THR A 352 -23.55 -2.27 -4.98
CA THR A 352 -24.00 -1.63 -6.23
C THR A 352 -25.52 -1.47 -6.35
N ILE A 353 -25.97 -0.29 -6.77
CA ILE A 353 -27.29 -0.10 -7.39
C ILE A 353 -27.05 -0.07 -8.89
N ASN A 354 -27.52 -1.07 -9.64
CA ASN A 354 -27.17 -1.20 -11.06
C ASN A 354 -27.98 -0.25 -11.97
N ASP A 355 -27.58 -0.24 -13.24
CA ASP A 355 -28.12 0.64 -14.29
C ASP A 355 -29.66 0.64 -14.37
N GLY A 356 -30.24 1.82 -14.57
CA GLY A 356 -31.68 1.99 -14.77
C GLY A 356 -32.57 1.69 -13.56
N ALA A 357 -32.01 1.31 -12.40
CA ALA A 357 -32.80 1.09 -11.19
C ALA A 357 -33.52 2.38 -10.73
N ASP A 358 -34.75 2.25 -10.26
CA ASP A 358 -35.58 3.35 -9.74
C ASP A 358 -35.82 3.15 -8.24
N VAL A 359 -35.17 3.97 -7.41
CA VAL A 359 -35.09 3.81 -5.95
C VAL A 359 -35.65 5.04 -5.24
N LYS A 360 -36.59 4.81 -4.30
CA LYS A 360 -37.14 5.87 -3.45
C LYS A 360 -36.97 5.57 -1.96
N ALA A 361 -36.61 6.59 -1.18
CA ALA A 361 -36.55 6.53 0.28
C ALA A 361 -37.12 7.82 0.89
N ASN A 362 -37.81 7.70 2.03
CA ASN A 362 -38.28 8.89 2.78
C ASN A 362 -37.15 9.54 3.59
N ASN A 363 -36.17 8.73 4.01
CA ASN A 363 -34.96 9.19 4.68
C ASN A 363 -33.78 8.98 3.72
N ASP A 364 -32.90 8.00 3.95
CA ASP A 364 -31.61 7.94 3.25
C ASP A 364 -31.54 6.80 2.23
N VAL A 365 -30.65 6.95 1.24
CA VAL A 365 -30.17 5.86 0.39
C VAL A 365 -28.67 5.73 0.58
N ALA A 366 -28.20 4.57 1.01
CA ALA A 366 -26.78 4.32 1.25
C ALA A 366 -26.29 3.12 0.45
N VAL A 367 -25.19 3.30 -0.27
CA VAL A 367 -24.41 2.25 -0.95
C VAL A 367 -23.03 2.26 -0.31
N ILE A 368 -22.74 1.25 0.51
CA ILE A 368 -21.54 1.20 1.36
C ILE A 368 -20.75 -0.07 1.06
N SER A 369 -19.47 0.09 0.73
CA SER A 369 -18.53 -1.02 0.63
C SER A 369 -17.37 -0.79 1.61
N THR A 370 -17.01 -1.81 2.39
CA THR A 370 -15.90 -1.70 3.34
C THR A 370 -15.07 -2.98 3.38
N SER A 371 -13.77 -2.85 3.22
CA SER A 371 -12.81 -3.95 3.31
C SER A 371 -11.78 -3.65 4.40
N LYS A 372 -11.46 -4.65 5.22
CA LYS A 372 -10.48 -4.57 6.31
C LYS A 372 -9.60 -5.79 6.30
N GLU A 373 -8.30 -5.62 6.10
CA GLU A 373 -7.37 -6.74 5.98
C GLU A 373 -6.16 -6.60 6.88
N LYS A 374 -5.73 -7.74 7.44
CA LYS A 374 -4.50 -7.87 8.21
C LYS A 374 -3.74 -9.12 7.75
N VAL A 375 -2.50 -8.95 7.33
CA VAL A 375 -1.67 -10.05 6.79
C VAL A 375 -0.33 -10.09 7.51
N ILE A 376 -0.03 -11.20 8.17
CA ILE A 376 1.26 -11.45 8.82
C ILE A 376 1.92 -12.65 8.16
N VAL A 377 3.10 -12.47 7.59
CA VAL A 377 3.86 -13.55 6.94
C VAL A 377 5.26 -13.63 7.55
N VAL A 378 5.63 -14.80 8.07
CA VAL A 378 6.92 -15.05 8.69
C VAL A 378 7.60 -16.25 8.04
N SER A 379 8.77 -16.06 7.46
CA SER A 379 9.65 -17.15 7.02
C SER A 379 10.95 -17.15 7.80
N ALA A 380 11.36 -18.30 8.33
CA ALA A 380 12.55 -18.40 9.19
C ALA A 380 13.37 -19.66 8.93
N GLY A 381 14.67 -19.49 8.67
CA GLY A 381 15.63 -20.58 8.52
C GLY A 381 16.72 -20.54 9.58
N LEU A 382 16.94 -21.62 10.32
CA LEU A 382 18.01 -21.73 11.33
C LEU A 382 18.85 -22.99 11.09
N ALA A 383 20.13 -22.84 10.75
CA ALA A 383 21.00 -23.98 10.44
C ALA A 383 22.31 -23.95 11.23
N PHE A 384 22.61 -25.02 11.96
CA PHE A 384 23.84 -25.16 12.74
C PHE A 384 24.59 -26.44 12.35
N SER A 385 25.87 -26.32 12.02
CA SER A 385 26.70 -27.49 11.76
C SER A 385 28.16 -27.40 12.15
N GLY A 386 28.82 -28.56 12.26
CA GLY A 386 30.25 -28.64 12.50
C GLY A 386 31.12 -28.24 11.31
N THR A 387 30.61 -28.32 10.06
CA THR A 387 31.35 -27.94 8.85
C THR A 387 30.59 -26.86 8.07
N VAL A 388 29.54 -27.21 7.31
CA VAL A 388 28.80 -26.33 6.40
C VAL A 388 27.32 -26.25 6.71
N SER A 389 26.76 -25.04 6.80
CA SER A 389 25.34 -24.82 7.05
C SER A 389 24.71 -23.83 6.06
N LEU A 390 23.48 -24.11 5.65
CA LEU A 390 22.67 -23.27 4.76
C LEU A 390 21.33 -22.96 5.43
N ALA A 391 20.97 -21.69 5.55
CA ALA A 391 19.66 -21.25 6.03
C ALA A 391 19.00 -20.31 5.02
N GLY A 392 17.67 -20.39 4.91
CA GLY A 392 16.89 -19.57 4.01
C GLY A 392 15.60 -19.10 4.66
N GLY A 393 15.23 -17.84 4.49
CA GLY A 393 13.89 -17.33 4.76
C GLY A 393 13.34 -16.72 3.48
N VAL A 394 12.25 -17.24 2.93
CA VAL A 394 11.63 -16.68 1.73
C VAL A 394 10.16 -16.40 2.01
N SER A 395 9.76 -15.13 1.99
CA SER A 395 8.37 -14.71 2.09
C SER A 395 7.95 -14.06 0.78
N VAL A 396 6.88 -14.56 0.16
CA VAL A 396 6.29 -13.94 -1.03
C VAL A 396 4.83 -13.66 -0.74
N LEU A 397 4.47 -12.39 -0.73
CA LEU A 397 3.11 -11.92 -0.57
C LEU A 397 2.68 -11.17 -1.83
N SER A 398 1.58 -11.63 -2.43
CA SER A 398 0.82 -10.90 -3.44
C SER A 398 -0.56 -10.65 -2.87
N PHE A 399 -0.94 -9.38 -2.75
CA PHE A 399 -2.18 -8.94 -2.13
C PHE A 399 -2.92 -8.00 -3.07
N ASP A 400 -4.09 -8.44 -3.54
CA ASP A 400 -4.94 -7.75 -4.51
C ASP A 400 -6.30 -7.44 -3.85
N THR A 401 -6.70 -6.17 -3.78
CA THR A 401 -8.04 -5.80 -3.29
C THR A 401 -8.80 -4.89 -4.25
N GLU A 402 -10.10 -5.17 -4.42
CA GLU A 402 -11.02 -4.31 -5.14
C GLU A 402 -12.22 -3.99 -4.26
N THR A 403 -12.43 -2.71 -3.95
CA THR A 403 -13.54 -2.25 -3.08
C THR A 403 -14.38 -1.21 -3.79
N TYR A 404 -15.62 -1.56 -4.15
CA TYR A 404 -16.51 -0.70 -4.96
C TYR A 404 -17.83 -0.35 -4.26
N ALA A 405 -18.19 0.92 -4.28
CA ALA A 405 -19.54 1.41 -4.04
C ALA A 405 -20.05 2.15 -5.29
N ARG A 406 -21.05 1.61 -5.99
CA ARG A 406 -21.48 2.17 -7.29
C ARG A 406 -22.98 2.39 -7.39
N VAL A 407 -23.37 3.48 -8.02
CA VAL A 407 -24.70 3.70 -8.61
C VAL A 407 -24.55 3.69 -10.12
N GLY A 408 -25.31 2.85 -10.80
CA GLY A 408 -25.19 2.59 -12.22
C GLY A 408 -25.71 3.72 -13.10
N ALA A 409 -25.42 3.61 -14.40
CA ALA A 409 -25.84 4.58 -15.39
C ALA A 409 -27.37 4.62 -15.53
N ASN A 410 -27.94 5.79 -15.77
CA ASN A 410 -29.39 6.01 -15.90
C ASN A 410 -30.23 5.60 -14.66
N ALA A 411 -29.60 5.27 -13.52
CA ALA A 411 -30.34 5.00 -12.29
C ALA A 411 -31.04 6.28 -11.80
N THR A 412 -32.23 6.16 -11.23
CA THR A 412 -32.99 7.26 -10.63
C THR A 412 -33.12 7.01 -9.13
N ILE A 413 -32.60 7.92 -8.31
CA ILE A 413 -32.65 7.83 -6.84
C ILE A 413 -33.28 9.09 -6.28
N VAL A 414 -34.29 8.94 -5.42
CA VAL A 414 -34.90 10.05 -4.68
C VAL A 414 -34.90 9.74 -3.19
N ALA A 415 -34.26 10.61 -2.40
CA ALA A 415 -34.15 10.52 -0.95
C ALA A 415 -34.65 11.81 -0.28
N GLY A 416 -35.50 11.68 0.75
CA GLY A 416 -35.91 12.82 1.58
C GLY A 416 -34.78 13.31 2.51
N GLY A 417 -33.84 12.44 2.86
CA GLY A 417 -32.58 12.71 3.53
C GLY A 417 -31.42 12.71 2.55
N ASP A 418 -30.43 11.87 2.81
CA ASP A 418 -29.12 11.87 2.15
C ASP A 418 -28.97 10.69 1.16
N VAL A 419 -28.11 10.87 0.14
CA VAL A 419 -27.65 9.78 -0.72
C VAL A 419 -26.14 9.63 -0.53
N ALA A 420 -25.71 8.50 0.03
CA ALA A 420 -24.31 8.21 0.29
C ALA A 420 -23.81 7.02 -0.54
N VAL A 421 -22.73 7.22 -1.27
CA VAL A 421 -22.01 6.18 -2.02
C VAL A 421 -20.58 6.17 -1.48
N MET A 422 -20.24 5.18 -0.65
CA MET A 422 -19.01 5.18 0.15
C MET A 422 -18.25 3.86 0.02
N ALA A 423 -16.99 3.93 -0.41
CA ALA A 423 -16.06 2.81 -0.46
C ALA A 423 -14.89 3.07 0.50
N LYS A 424 -14.53 2.09 1.32
CA LYS A 424 -13.39 2.19 2.25
C LYS A 424 -12.60 0.88 2.31
N ASP A 425 -11.28 0.95 2.21
CA ASP A 425 -10.41 -0.22 2.19
C ASP A 425 -9.17 0.01 3.09
N ASP A 426 -9.07 -0.70 4.20
CA ASP A 426 -7.98 -0.56 5.19
C ASP A 426 -7.15 -1.84 5.27
N SER A 427 -5.87 -1.78 4.89
CA SER A 427 -4.99 -2.96 4.85
C SER A 427 -3.72 -2.78 5.66
N GLU A 428 -3.39 -3.78 6.48
CA GLU A 428 -2.16 -3.84 7.28
C GLU A 428 -1.37 -5.11 6.91
N VAL A 429 -0.09 -4.95 6.56
CA VAL A 429 0.76 -6.02 6.07
C VAL A 429 2.08 -6.04 6.83
N VAL A 430 2.42 -7.18 7.44
CA VAL A 430 3.69 -7.42 8.11
C VAL A 430 4.35 -8.66 7.51
N VAL A 431 5.47 -8.48 6.83
CA VAL A 431 6.25 -9.57 6.26
C VAL A 431 7.64 -9.59 6.88
N VAL A 432 8.03 -10.75 7.42
CA VAL A 432 9.35 -10.98 8.02
C VAL A 432 9.98 -12.20 7.37
N ALA A 433 11.19 -12.05 6.84
CA ALA A 433 12.01 -13.17 6.37
C ALA A 433 13.36 -13.18 7.09
N GLY A 434 13.67 -14.26 7.81
CA GLY A 434 14.87 -14.40 8.63
C GLY A 434 15.68 -15.63 8.29
N ALA A 435 17.02 -15.52 8.29
CA ALA A 435 17.90 -16.66 8.13
C ALA A 435 19.14 -16.57 9.03
N VAL A 436 19.48 -17.64 9.75
CA VAL A 436 20.74 -17.75 10.51
C VAL A 436 21.45 -19.07 10.22
N ALA A 437 22.72 -19.01 9.78
CA ALA A 437 23.53 -20.19 9.47
C ALA A 437 24.91 -20.16 10.14
N ILE A 438 25.23 -21.14 10.99
CA ILE A 438 26.54 -21.28 11.65
C ILE A 438 27.23 -22.60 11.29
N GLY A 439 28.37 -22.52 10.58
CA GLY A 439 29.21 -23.67 10.19
C GLY A 439 30.62 -23.59 10.79
N LEU A 440 30.93 -24.43 11.78
CA LEU A 440 32.16 -24.25 12.59
C LEU A 440 33.46 -24.41 11.79
N SER A 441 33.58 -25.37 10.86
CA SER A 441 34.85 -25.66 10.18
C SER A 441 34.84 -25.59 8.65
N GLY A 442 33.72 -25.24 8.01
CA GLY A 442 33.57 -25.18 6.55
C GLY A 442 32.91 -23.88 6.07
N GLY A 443 32.02 -23.30 6.88
CA GLY A 443 31.40 -21.99 6.66
C GLY A 443 29.87 -22.01 6.78
N GLY A 444 29.27 -20.85 7.04
CA GLY A 444 27.81 -20.67 7.08
C GLY A 444 27.34 -19.76 5.95
N ALA A 445 26.21 -20.08 5.32
CA ALA A 445 25.54 -19.17 4.39
C ALA A 445 24.04 -19.02 4.74
N ALA A 446 23.59 -17.78 4.84
CA ALA A 446 22.21 -17.42 5.15
C ALA A 446 21.68 -16.44 4.09
N GLY A 447 20.49 -16.71 3.57
CA GLY A 447 19.80 -15.85 2.63
C GLY A 447 18.38 -15.56 3.07
N SER A 448 17.96 -14.31 3.07
CA SER A 448 16.56 -13.92 3.31
C SER A 448 16.02 -13.12 2.14
N VAL A 449 14.81 -13.43 1.70
CA VAL A 449 14.12 -12.69 0.63
C VAL A 449 12.68 -12.46 1.07
N ALA A 450 12.22 -11.21 1.03
CA ALA A 450 10.81 -10.87 1.20
C ALA A 450 10.34 -10.02 0.04
N VAL A 451 9.28 -10.48 -0.61
CA VAL A 451 8.66 -9.80 -1.76
C VAL A 451 7.23 -9.51 -1.38
N VAL A 452 6.88 -8.23 -1.32
CA VAL A 452 5.53 -7.75 -1.08
C VAL A 452 5.07 -7.02 -2.33
N THR A 453 3.94 -7.44 -2.88
CA THR A 453 3.20 -6.70 -3.90
C THR A 453 1.80 -6.45 -3.36
N VAL A 454 1.41 -5.19 -3.27
CA VAL A 454 0.05 -4.76 -2.91
C VAL A 454 -0.50 -3.97 -4.09
N ASP A 455 -1.59 -4.47 -4.66
CA ASP A 455 -2.36 -3.81 -5.71
C ASP A 455 -3.78 -3.56 -5.18
N LYS A 456 -4.23 -2.31 -5.12
CA LYS A 456 -5.55 -1.95 -4.58
C LYS A 456 -6.30 -1.01 -5.50
N LEU A 457 -7.62 -1.18 -5.55
CA LEU A 457 -8.54 -0.27 -6.22
C LEU A 457 -9.78 -0.03 -5.36
N THR A 458 -9.91 1.20 -4.87
CA THR A 458 -11.06 1.65 -4.07
C THR A 458 -11.86 2.70 -4.83
N GLU A 459 -13.12 2.41 -5.16
CA GLU A 459 -13.93 3.25 -6.03
C GLU A 459 -15.34 3.52 -5.49
N ALA A 460 -15.72 4.81 -5.46
CA ALA A 460 -17.09 5.25 -5.24
C ALA A 460 -17.61 6.04 -6.45
N THR A 461 -18.69 5.58 -7.10
CA THR A 461 -19.20 6.25 -8.31
C THR A 461 -20.71 6.41 -8.39
N ILE A 462 -21.13 7.53 -8.98
CA ILE A 462 -22.45 7.73 -9.58
C ILE A 462 -22.27 7.70 -11.09
N GLY A 463 -22.96 6.79 -11.77
CA GLY A 463 -22.77 6.52 -13.19
C GLY A 463 -23.36 7.59 -14.12
N ASP A 464 -23.02 7.46 -15.40
CA ASP A 464 -23.43 8.40 -16.45
C ASP A 464 -24.94 8.53 -16.56
N ASN A 465 -25.42 9.75 -16.76
CA ASN A 465 -26.85 10.09 -16.90
C ASN A 465 -27.74 9.62 -15.74
N ALA A 466 -27.17 9.26 -14.58
CA ALA A 466 -27.94 8.96 -13.38
C ALA A 466 -28.63 10.23 -12.85
N SER A 467 -29.83 10.10 -12.31
CA SER A 467 -30.60 11.19 -11.72
C SER A 467 -30.75 10.98 -10.21
N ILE A 468 -30.09 11.83 -9.42
CA ILE A 468 -29.99 11.69 -7.97
C ILE A 468 -30.55 12.94 -7.31
N ASP A 469 -31.63 12.79 -6.54
CA ASP A 469 -32.24 13.86 -5.76
C ASP A 469 -32.15 13.52 -4.26
N ALA A 470 -31.28 14.20 -3.52
CA ALA A 470 -31.12 14.06 -2.06
C ALA A 470 -31.48 15.36 -1.34
N SER A 471 -32.59 15.40 -0.61
CA SER A 471 -33.10 16.66 -0.03
C SER A 471 -32.36 17.12 1.23
N GLY A 472 -31.55 16.25 1.85
CA GLY A 472 -30.69 16.57 2.99
C GLY A 472 -31.40 16.74 4.34
N ASN A 473 -32.67 16.29 4.48
CA ASN A 473 -33.46 16.49 5.72
C ASN A 473 -33.21 15.42 6.80
N GLY A 474 -32.25 14.51 6.58
CA GLY A 474 -31.92 13.39 7.45
C GLY A 474 -31.03 13.77 8.64
N ALA A 475 -30.50 12.75 9.32
CA ALA A 475 -29.58 12.94 10.45
C ALA A 475 -28.16 13.37 10.02
N GLY A 476 -27.83 13.26 8.73
CA GLY A 476 -26.48 13.51 8.22
C GLY A 476 -25.63 12.24 8.18
N ILE A 477 -24.62 12.27 7.31
CA ILE A 477 -23.63 11.21 7.14
C ILE A 477 -22.33 11.67 7.78
N GLY A 478 -21.86 10.93 8.79
CA GLY A 478 -20.57 11.20 9.46
C GLY A 478 -19.38 10.58 8.71
N GLY A 479 -18.17 11.04 9.03
CA GLY A 479 -16.94 10.54 8.43
C GLY A 479 -16.71 11.05 7.00
N VAL A 480 -17.39 12.12 6.59
CA VAL A 480 -17.24 12.72 5.27
C VAL A 480 -16.00 13.60 5.26
N LEU A 481 -15.10 13.37 4.31
CA LEU A 481 -13.81 14.06 4.22
C LEU A 481 -14.01 15.57 4.01
N THR A 482 -13.22 16.36 4.73
CA THR A 482 -13.19 17.83 4.61
C THR A 482 -12.14 18.34 3.63
N GLY A 483 -11.34 17.44 3.06
CA GLY A 483 -10.23 17.78 2.17
C GLY A 483 -8.98 18.32 2.89
N THR A 484 -8.84 18.09 4.19
CA THR A 484 -7.70 18.54 5.01
C THR A 484 -6.90 17.35 5.55
N ILE A 485 -5.58 17.50 5.64
CA ILE A 485 -4.68 16.58 6.34
C ILE A 485 -4.52 17.06 7.79
N VAL A 486 -4.56 16.15 8.76
CA VAL A 486 -4.33 16.42 10.19
C VAL A 486 -2.92 15.97 10.59
N GLY A 487 -2.33 16.55 11.65
CA GLY A 487 -1.03 16.13 12.19
C GLY A 487 0.10 17.17 12.14
N GLY A 488 0.08 18.09 11.17
CA GLY A 488 1.16 19.09 11.02
C GLY A 488 2.28 18.55 10.12
N GLY A 489 3.55 18.70 10.53
CA GLY A 489 4.72 18.22 9.77
C GLY A 489 4.78 16.70 9.62
N ASP A 490 4.26 15.97 10.61
CA ASP A 490 4.02 14.51 10.57
C ASP A 490 2.50 14.28 10.41
N PRO A 491 2.02 13.87 9.22
CA PRO A 491 0.59 13.69 8.97
C PRO A 491 0.05 12.49 9.74
N SER A 492 -1.10 12.63 10.41
CA SER A 492 -1.72 11.58 11.23
C SER A 492 -3.07 11.07 10.67
N GLY A 493 -3.41 11.44 9.44
CA GLY A 493 -4.64 11.05 8.74
C GLY A 493 -5.42 12.24 8.17
N PHE A 494 -6.72 12.03 7.93
CA PHE A 494 -7.59 13.01 7.24
C PHE A 494 -8.66 13.63 8.14
N GLY A 495 -8.99 14.90 7.85
CA GLY A 495 -10.10 15.59 8.49
C GLY A 495 -11.44 15.08 7.99
N THR A 496 -12.38 14.87 8.92
CA THR A 496 -13.74 14.42 8.61
C THR A 496 -14.79 15.24 9.37
N ALA A 497 -15.98 15.31 8.82
CA ALA A 497 -17.14 16.01 9.38
C ALA A 497 -18.44 15.25 9.07
N GLU A 498 -19.55 15.77 9.61
CA GLU A 498 -20.90 15.39 9.21
C GLU A 498 -21.31 16.21 7.97
N ALA A 499 -21.97 15.56 7.00
CA ALA A 499 -22.47 16.21 5.80
C ALA A 499 -23.90 15.75 5.44
N HIS A 500 -24.61 16.58 4.68
CA HIS A 500 -25.97 16.32 4.19
C HIS A 500 -26.05 16.51 2.67
N GLY A 501 -26.92 15.77 1.98
CA GLY A 501 -27.14 15.83 0.54
C GLY A 501 -26.58 14.62 -0.20
N VAL A 502 -25.80 14.83 -1.25
CA VAL A 502 -25.17 13.75 -2.03
C VAL A 502 -23.70 13.61 -1.64
N ILE A 503 -23.28 12.42 -1.22
CA ILE A 503 -21.92 12.09 -0.81
C ILE A 503 -21.42 10.94 -1.70
N VAL A 504 -20.30 11.16 -2.39
CA VAL A 504 -19.55 10.15 -3.13
C VAL A 504 -18.14 10.13 -2.55
N GLN A 505 -17.76 9.06 -1.85
CA GLN A 505 -16.50 9.03 -1.11
C GLN A 505 -15.76 7.69 -1.24
N ALA A 506 -14.47 7.76 -1.59
CA ALA A 506 -13.56 6.62 -1.59
C ALA A 506 -12.36 6.89 -0.66
N GLU A 507 -11.99 5.91 0.16
CA GLU A 507 -10.87 6.01 1.10
C GLU A 507 -10.06 4.70 1.11
N SER A 508 -8.76 4.77 0.86
CA SER A 508 -7.84 3.62 0.95
C SER A 508 -6.71 3.91 1.93
N SER A 509 -6.35 2.92 2.74
CA SER A 509 -5.19 2.98 3.60
C SER A 509 -4.35 1.70 3.53
N GLU A 510 -3.03 1.85 3.51
CA GLU A 510 -2.07 0.76 3.47
C GLU A 510 -0.92 0.99 4.45
N GLU A 511 -0.78 0.12 5.45
CA GLU A 511 0.39 0.08 6.34
C GLU A 511 1.20 -1.18 6.06
N VAL A 512 2.45 -1.03 5.60
CA VAL A 512 3.29 -2.14 5.15
C VAL A 512 4.62 -2.15 5.87
N THR A 513 4.86 -3.18 6.68
CA THR A 513 6.16 -3.48 7.27
C THR A 513 6.78 -4.69 6.57
N ASN A 514 7.94 -4.51 5.93
CA ASN A 514 8.65 -5.57 5.23
C ASN A 514 10.09 -5.68 5.72
N VAL A 515 10.42 -6.78 6.39
CA VAL A 515 11.69 -6.96 7.11
C VAL A 515 12.41 -8.20 6.61
N THR A 516 13.67 -8.04 6.22
CA THR A 516 14.56 -9.18 5.95
C THR A 516 15.84 -9.11 6.76
N VAL A 517 16.21 -10.25 7.35
CA VAL A 517 17.44 -10.37 8.16
C VAL A 517 18.18 -11.66 7.85
N ALA A 518 19.45 -11.56 7.48
CA ALA A 518 20.34 -12.70 7.28
C ALA A 518 21.58 -12.63 8.17
N GLY A 519 21.91 -13.72 8.85
CA GLY A 519 23.10 -13.84 9.69
C GLY A 519 23.87 -15.12 9.39
N ALA A 520 25.17 -15.02 9.12
CA ALA A 520 26.00 -16.20 8.84
C ALA A 520 27.33 -16.17 9.58
N GLY A 521 27.75 -17.31 10.11
CA GLY A 521 28.98 -17.46 10.87
C GLY A 521 29.79 -18.72 10.51
N GLY A 522 31.12 -18.62 10.44
CA GLY A 522 31.98 -19.80 10.34
C GLY A 522 33.47 -19.52 10.46
N LEU A 523 34.31 -20.53 10.74
CA LEU A 523 35.76 -20.32 10.91
C LEU A 523 36.46 -19.84 9.62
N TYR A 524 35.98 -20.26 8.45
CA TYR A 524 36.56 -19.91 7.16
C TYR A 524 35.72 -18.88 6.39
N VAL A 525 34.44 -19.14 6.16
CA VAL A 525 33.58 -18.23 5.37
C VAL A 525 32.22 -18.05 6.05
N GLY A 526 31.73 -16.81 6.14
CA GLY A 526 30.37 -16.47 6.57
C GLY A 526 29.70 -15.56 5.53
N LEU A 527 28.60 -16.01 4.92
CA LEU A 527 27.91 -15.33 3.82
C LEU A 527 26.48 -15.01 4.21
N ALA A 528 26.12 -13.72 4.29
CA ALA A 528 24.76 -13.29 4.57
C ALA A 528 24.24 -12.40 3.44
N GLY A 529 23.02 -12.64 2.99
CA GLY A 529 22.36 -11.79 2.00
C GLY A 529 20.89 -11.60 2.36
N SER A 530 20.41 -10.36 2.36
CA SER A 530 19.02 -10.03 2.59
C SER A 530 18.49 -9.17 1.44
N VAL A 531 17.33 -9.52 0.90
CA VAL A 531 16.68 -8.78 -0.19
C VAL A 531 15.23 -8.49 0.20
N THR A 532 14.91 -7.22 0.36
CA THR A 532 13.55 -6.72 0.60
C THR A 532 13.04 -6.05 -0.67
N VAL A 533 11.87 -6.46 -1.14
CA VAL A 533 11.17 -5.86 -2.30
C VAL A 533 9.76 -5.49 -1.88
N THR A 534 9.38 -4.22 -2.00
CA THR A 534 8.06 -3.71 -1.63
C THR A 534 7.47 -2.88 -2.76
N LEU A 535 6.48 -3.42 -3.46
CA LEU A 535 5.81 -2.76 -4.57
C LEU A 535 4.37 -2.47 -4.17
N LEU A 536 4.00 -1.20 -4.09
CA LEU A 536 2.66 -0.75 -3.72
C LEU A 536 2.06 0.06 -4.87
N ASN A 537 0.84 -0.30 -5.24
CA ASN A 537 0.05 0.38 -6.24
C ASN A 537 -1.40 0.49 -5.75
N SER A 538 -1.87 1.69 -5.49
CA SER A 538 -3.17 1.92 -4.83
C SER A 538 -3.93 3.05 -5.52
N ASP A 539 -5.04 2.71 -6.15
CA ASP A 539 -5.93 3.64 -6.85
C ASP A 539 -7.15 3.94 -5.99
N THR A 540 -7.38 5.22 -5.67
CA THR A 540 -8.61 5.66 -4.98
C THR A 540 -9.40 6.64 -5.83
N LYS A 541 -10.65 6.33 -6.17
CA LYS A 541 -11.44 7.07 -7.15
C LYS A 541 -12.85 7.40 -6.65
N ALA A 542 -13.24 8.67 -6.66
CA ALA A 542 -14.59 9.13 -6.35
C ALA A 542 -15.15 9.97 -7.51
N LEU A 543 -16.19 9.50 -8.20
CA LEU A 543 -16.64 10.13 -9.46
C LEU A 543 -18.15 10.35 -9.53
N ILE A 544 -18.54 11.50 -10.07
CA ILE A 544 -19.87 11.74 -10.64
C ILE A 544 -19.75 11.67 -12.16
N GLY A 545 -20.51 10.77 -12.78
CA GLY A 545 -20.43 10.41 -14.19
C GLY A 545 -20.88 11.51 -15.16
N VAL A 546 -20.61 11.26 -16.45
CA VAL A 546 -20.93 12.18 -17.54
C VAL A 546 -22.44 12.37 -17.65
N GLY A 547 -22.88 13.62 -17.75
CA GLY A 547 -24.31 13.94 -17.91
C GLY A 547 -25.20 13.57 -16.71
N ALA A 548 -24.63 13.26 -15.54
CA ALA A 548 -25.42 12.97 -14.35
C ALA A 548 -26.20 14.20 -13.86
N ASP A 549 -27.45 14.00 -13.44
CA ASP A 549 -28.36 15.03 -12.94
C ASP A 549 -28.45 14.95 -11.42
N ILE A 550 -27.73 15.83 -10.72
CA ILE A 550 -27.69 15.88 -9.26
C ILE A 550 -28.55 17.05 -8.74
N ASN A 551 -29.55 16.72 -7.94
CA ASN A 551 -30.53 17.64 -7.32
C ASN A 551 -31.26 18.55 -8.33
N GLN A 552 -31.67 17.95 -9.45
CA GLN A 552 -32.37 18.66 -10.53
C GLN A 552 -33.90 18.61 -10.38
N GLY A 553 -34.44 17.62 -9.65
CA GLY A 553 -35.87 17.35 -9.52
C GLY A 553 -36.42 17.73 -8.15
N ALA A 554 -36.81 16.72 -7.36
CA ALA A 554 -37.47 16.90 -6.06
C ALA A 554 -36.57 17.63 -5.04
N ALA A 555 -35.26 17.45 -5.17
CA ALA A 555 -34.24 18.04 -4.31
C ALA A 555 -33.69 19.38 -4.85
N ASN A 556 -34.30 19.94 -5.89
CA ASN A 556 -33.91 21.24 -6.44
C ASN A 556 -34.34 22.39 -5.50
N TYR A 557 -33.39 22.98 -4.79
CA TYR A 557 -33.65 24.04 -3.80
C TYR A 557 -34.20 25.33 -4.39
N VAL A 558 -33.96 25.61 -5.69
CA VAL A 558 -34.49 26.80 -6.36
C VAL A 558 -35.98 26.64 -6.64
N ALA A 559 -36.40 25.45 -7.03
CA ALA A 559 -37.80 25.13 -7.29
C ALA A 559 -38.58 24.83 -5.99
N HIS A 560 -37.92 24.22 -4.99
CA HIS A 560 -38.55 23.70 -3.77
C HIS A 560 -37.83 24.14 -2.47
N PRO A 561 -37.64 25.45 -2.21
CA PRO A 561 -36.82 25.94 -1.08
C PRO A 561 -37.35 25.58 0.32
N GLY A 562 -38.62 25.19 0.42
CA GLY A 562 -39.28 24.82 1.69
C GLY A 562 -39.18 23.34 2.06
N THR A 563 -38.67 22.48 1.16
CA THR A 563 -38.58 21.02 1.38
C THR A 563 -37.16 20.49 1.29
N VAL A 564 -36.19 21.35 0.99
CA VAL A 564 -34.77 21.02 0.88
C VAL A 564 -34.02 21.63 2.07
N ALA A 565 -33.19 20.84 2.75
CA ALA A 565 -32.45 21.28 3.92
C ALA A 565 -31.43 22.38 3.60
N GLY A 566 -31.21 23.29 4.55
CA GLY A 566 -30.24 24.39 4.41
C GLY A 566 -28.80 23.93 4.19
N ALA A 567 -28.46 22.74 4.71
CA ALA A 567 -27.12 22.14 4.63
C ALA A 567 -26.96 21.15 3.45
N GLN A 568 -27.94 21.02 2.56
CA GLN A 568 -27.86 20.12 1.40
C GLN A 568 -26.66 20.52 0.51
N GLY A 569 -25.61 19.70 0.54
CA GLY A 569 -24.41 19.83 -0.25
C GLY A 569 -24.23 18.69 -1.26
N VAL A 570 -23.15 18.78 -2.03
CA VAL A 570 -22.64 17.70 -2.88
C VAL A 570 -21.14 17.54 -2.59
N TYR A 571 -20.74 16.36 -2.17
CA TYR A 571 -19.37 16.06 -1.74
C TYR A 571 -18.82 14.89 -2.55
N VAL A 572 -17.72 15.11 -3.27
CA VAL A 572 -17.00 14.10 -4.05
C VAL A 572 -15.59 14.02 -3.50
N ASN A 573 -15.28 12.98 -2.75
CA ASN A 573 -14.06 12.92 -1.96
C ASN A 573 -13.27 11.62 -2.20
N ALA A 574 -11.98 11.73 -2.48
CA ALA A 574 -11.06 10.60 -2.55
C ALA A 574 -9.90 10.83 -1.56
N ALA A 575 -9.54 9.81 -0.78
CA ALA A 575 -8.41 9.85 0.14
C ALA A 575 -7.55 8.58 0.05
N ASN A 576 -6.24 8.71 -0.04
CA ASN A 576 -5.31 7.58 -0.08
C ASN A 576 -4.15 7.78 0.89
N GLU A 577 -3.93 6.84 1.81
CA GLU A 577 -2.83 6.88 2.77
C GLU A 577 -1.96 5.62 2.64
N VAL A 578 -0.65 5.81 2.47
CA VAL A 578 0.32 4.71 2.49
C VAL A 578 1.45 5.01 3.45
N ARG A 579 1.76 4.03 4.30
CA ARG A 579 2.89 4.05 5.23
C ARG A 579 3.71 2.79 5.05
N VAL A 580 4.99 2.95 4.79
CA VAL A 580 5.88 1.83 4.51
C VAL A 580 7.07 1.86 5.45
N THR A 581 7.31 0.75 6.13
CA THR A 581 8.57 0.48 6.84
C THR A 581 9.28 -0.68 6.16
N SER A 582 10.42 -0.42 5.52
CA SER A 582 11.23 -1.45 4.86
C SER A 582 12.56 -1.63 5.56
N PHE A 583 12.94 -2.87 5.84
CA PHE A 583 14.23 -3.20 6.47
C PHE A 583 14.92 -4.35 5.73
N ALA A 584 16.19 -4.17 5.39
CA ALA A 584 17.07 -5.20 4.87
C ALA A 584 18.38 -5.22 5.67
N GLY A 585 18.67 -6.31 6.39
CA GLY A 585 19.88 -6.44 7.22
C GLY A 585 20.65 -7.73 6.98
N ALA A 586 21.97 -7.64 6.79
CA ALA A 586 22.85 -8.80 6.65
C ALA A 586 24.11 -8.72 7.54
N LEU A 587 24.50 -9.84 8.16
CA LEU A 587 25.74 -9.96 8.94
C LEU A 587 26.49 -11.26 8.63
N GLY A 588 27.70 -11.16 8.07
CA GLY A 588 28.60 -12.27 7.77
C GLY A 588 29.85 -12.25 8.64
N ALA A 589 30.12 -13.32 9.39
CA ALA A 589 31.29 -13.45 10.26
C ALA A 589 32.15 -14.69 9.90
N GLY A 590 33.45 -14.50 9.64
CA GLY A 590 34.40 -15.61 9.41
C GLY A 590 35.81 -15.18 9.01
N PHE A 591 36.68 -16.07 8.52
CA PHE A 591 37.98 -15.62 7.95
C PHE A 591 37.74 -14.74 6.70
N ILE A 592 36.71 -15.05 5.91
CA ILE A 592 36.08 -14.16 4.93
C ILE A 592 34.62 -13.97 5.35
N GLY A 593 34.21 -12.76 5.72
CA GLY A 593 32.84 -12.40 6.09
C GLY A 593 32.23 -11.50 5.01
N LEU A 594 31.22 -11.99 4.29
CA LEU A 594 30.51 -11.24 3.25
C LEU A 594 29.06 -10.99 3.67
N ALA A 595 28.60 -9.75 3.59
CA ALA A 595 27.22 -9.38 3.86
C ALA A 595 26.67 -8.42 2.80
N GLY A 596 25.44 -8.67 2.33
CA GLY A 596 24.73 -7.81 1.38
C GLY A 596 23.32 -7.51 1.87
N GLY A 597 22.99 -6.23 2.06
CA GLY A 597 21.63 -5.77 2.39
C GLY A 597 21.04 -5.01 1.21
N ILE A 598 19.95 -5.50 0.63
CA ILE A 598 19.34 -4.91 -0.55
C ILE A 598 17.88 -4.60 -0.24
N ASP A 599 17.51 -3.34 -0.45
CA ASP A 599 16.16 -2.82 -0.26
C ASP A 599 15.67 -2.14 -1.55
N PHE A 600 14.53 -2.56 -2.06
CA PHE A 600 13.93 -2.02 -3.27
C PHE A 600 12.45 -1.77 -3.05
N GLY A 601 11.96 -0.63 -3.51
CA GLY A 601 10.53 -0.44 -3.52
C GLY A 601 10.00 0.64 -4.45
N SER A 602 8.68 0.58 -4.65
CA SER A 602 7.95 1.61 -5.35
C SER A 602 6.60 1.86 -4.71
N ILE A 603 6.22 3.12 -4.56
CA ILE A 603 4.90 3.55 -4.10
C ILE A 603 4.24 4.30 -5.25
N LYS A 604 3.15 3.75 -5.78
CA LYS A 604 2.35 4.33 -6.87
C LYS A 604 0.92 4.48 -6.38
N ASN A 605 0.63 5.61 -5.72
CA ASN A 605 -0.71 5.86 -5.20
C ASN A 605 -1.35 7.02 -5.96
N ASP A 606 -2.50 6.74 -6.56
CA ASP A 606 -3.30 7.67 -7.34
C ASP A 606 -4.61 7.96 -6.60
N THR A 607 -4.98 9.24 -6.50
CA THR A 607 -6.18 9.68 -5.78
C THR A 607 -6.96 10.64 -6.65
N VAL A 608 -8.15 10.23 -7.11
CA VAL A 608 -8.94 11.02 -8.07
C VAL A 608 -10.33 11.29 -7.54
N ALA A 609 -10.70 12.56 -7.43
CA ALA A 609 -12.07 13.00 -7.19
C ALA A 609 -12.54 13.85 -8.37
N ALA A 610 -13.67 13.50 -9.01
CA ALA A 610 -14.10 14.20 -10.21
C ALA A 610 -15.62 14.38 -10.34
N ILE A 611 -16.02 15.54 -10.87
CA ILE A 611 -17.33 15.77 -11.50
C ILE A 611 -17.10 15.83 -13.01
N ASN A 612 -17.60 14.83 -13.74
CA ASN A 612 -17.31 14.70 -15.17
C ASN A 612 -18.12 15.65 -16.06
N ALA A 613 -17.74 15.68 -17.34
CA ALA A 613 -18.32 16.55 -18.34
C ALA A 613 -19.85 16.42 -18.43
N ASP A 614 -20.51 17.52 -18.78
CA ASP A 614 -21.97 17.62 -18.96
C ASP A 614 -22.83 17.29 -17.72
N ALA A 615 -22.23 16.93 -16.57
CA ALA A 615 -22.97 16.74 -15.33
C ALA A 615 -23.63 18.05 -14.87
N MET A 616 -24.88 17.97 -14.44
CA MET A 616 -25.63 19.09 -13.87
C MET A 616 -25.73 18.92 -12.35
N VAL A 617 -24.99 19.74 -11.61
CA VAL A 617 -24.90 19.64 -10.15
C VAL A 617 -25.48 20.88 -9.50
N ARG A 618 -26.39 20.68 -8.54
CA ARG A 618 -26.96 21.75 -7.73
C ARG A 618 -26.88 21.42 -6.23
N ALA A 619 -26.48 22.40 -5.43
CA ALA A 619 -26.46 22.31 -3.97
C ALA A 619 -26.97 23.61 -3.34
N ARG A 620 -27.74 23.50 -2.25
CA ARG A 620 -28.15 24.67 -1.46
C ARG A 620 -27.01 25.19 -0.57
N GLY A 621 -26.21 24.28 -0.06
CA GLY A 621 -24.94 24.53 0.64
C GLY A 621 -23.78 24.55 -0.35
N ASP A 622 -22.77 23.75 -0.06
CA ASP A 622 -21.52 23.69 -0.79
C ASP A 622 -21.50 22.57 -1.84
N VAL A 623 -20.70 22.76 -2.89
CA VAL A 623 -20.19 21.68 -3.73
C VAL A 623 -18.69 21.55 -3.49
N SER A 624 -18.25 20.39 -3.02
CA SER A 624 -16.84 20.13 -2.70
C SER A 624 -16.33 18.90 -3.46
N VAL A 625 -15.20 19.07 -4.13
CA VAL A 625 -14.44 18.00 -4.79
C VAL A 625 -13.06 17.96 -4.14
N ASN A 626 -12.76 16.91 -3.38
CA ASN A 626 -11.51 16.79 -2.63
C ASN A 626 -10.75 15.53 -3.02
N ALA A 627 -9.47 15.66 -3.36
CA ALA A 627 -8.52 14.56 -3.45
C ALA A 627 -7.40 14.81 -2.44
N VAL A 628 -7.18 13.89 -1.51
CA VAL A 628 -6.13 14.03 -0.47
C VAL A 628 -5.27 12.78 -0.37
N ALA A 629 -3.95 12.93 -0.29
CA ALA A 629 -3.03 11.80 -0.18
C ALA A 629 -1.96 12.01 0.89
N ILE A 630 -1.59 10.91 1.57
CA ILE A 630 -0.45 10.83 2.49
C ILE A 630 0.45 9.69 2.03
N LYS A 631 1.75 9.94 1.86
CA LYS A 631 2.75 8.94 1.48
C LYS A 631 3.92 9.02 2.46
N VAL A 632 4.14 7.98 3.25
CA VAL A 632 5.24 7.90 4.21
C VAL A 632 6.09 6.66 3.91
N LEU A 633 7.39 6.84 3.77
CA LEU A 633 8.37 5.79 3.54
C LEU A 633 9.50 5.89 4.55
N ARG A 634 9.73 4.82 5.31
CA ARG A 634 10.87 4.63 6.21
C ARG A 634 11.67 3.41 5.74
N GLY A 635 12.86 3.63 5.19
CA GLY A 635 13.70 2.60 4.59
C GLY A 635 15.04 2.41 5.30
N PHE A 636 15.38 1.15 5.60
CA PHE A 636 16.58 0.77 6.33
C PHE A 636 17.34 -0.32 5.59
N ALA A 637 18.61 -0.08 5.24
CA ALA A 637 19.46 -1.10 4.60
C ALA A 637 20.83 -1.20 5.26
N PHE A 638 21.15 -2.37 5.82
CA PHE A 638 22.36 -2.60 6.60
C PHE A 638 23.13 -3.86 6.18
N SER A 639 24.45 -3.75 6.20
CA SER A 639 25.35 -4.89 5.97
C SER A 639 26.56 -4.84 6.89
N GLY A 640 27.03 -6.00 7.33
CA GLY A 640 28.21 -6.14 8.18
C GLY A 640 29.06 -7.36 7.84
N GLY A 641 30.31 -7.15 7.44
CA GLY A 641 31.29 -8.22 7.22
C GLY A 641 32.42 -8.17 8.26
N ILE A 642 32.58 -9.23 9.05
CA ILE A 642 33.63 -9.33 10.10
C ILE A 642 34.58 -10.50 9.77
N GLY A 643 35.86 -10.23 9.49
CA GLY A 643 36.82 -11.29 9.17
C GLY A 643 38.26 -10.86 8.87
N VAL A 644 39.09 -11.73 8.29
CA VAL A 644 40.38 -11.32 7.68
C VAL A 644 40.13 -10.66 6.31
N GLY A 645 39.06 -11.02 5.62
CA GLY A 645 38.44 -10.21 4.55
C GLY A 645 36.98 -9.95 4.91
N GLY A 646 36.63 -8.71 5.32
CA GLY A 646 35.27 -8.33 5.70
C GLY A 646 34.67 -7.40 4.65
N LEU A 647 33.66 -7.85 3.90
CA LEU A 647 32.95 -7.05 2.90
C LEU A 647 31.49 -6.87 3.32
N GLY A 648 31.02 -5.62 3.40
CA GLY A 648 29.61 -5.28 3.62
C GLY A 648 29.15 -4.34 2.52
N ALA A 649 28.09 -4.67 1.77
CA ALA A 649 27.48 -3.72 0.85
C ALA A 649 25.98 -3.60 1.10
N SER A 650 25.48 -2.37 1.12
CA SER A 650 24.07 -2.06 1.28
C SER A 650 23.59 -1.19 0.13
N VAL A 651 22.46 -1.54 -0.47
CA VAL A 651 21.83 -0.78 -1.55
C VAL A 651 20.36 -0.59 -1.19
N SER A 652 19.89 0.65 -1.22
CA SER A 652 18.47 0.97 -1.21
C SER A 652 18.09 1.78 -2.43
N VAL A 653 17.02 1.40 -3.12
CA VAL A 653 16.46 2.16 -4.24
C VAL A 653 14.95 2.24 -4.12
N TRP A 654 14.45 3.47 -4.06
CA TRP A 654 13.03 3.76 -3.92
C TRP A 654 12.52 4.73 -4.99
N SER A 655 11.27 4.49 -5.40
CA SER A 655 10.53 5.36 -6.30
C SER A 655 9.17 5.68 -5.68
N VAL A 656 8.87 6.95 -5.40
CA VAL A 656 7.60 7.39 -4.82
C VAL A 656 6.90 8.33 -5.78
N GLY A 657 5.71 7.95 -6.25
CA GLY A 657 4.86 8.76 -7.13
C GLY A 657 5.23 8.79 -8.63
N GLU A 658 6.40 8.25 -9.02
CA GLU A 658 6.83 8.21 -10.41
C GLU A 658 7.16 6.81 -10.97
N GLU A 659 7.34 6.71 -12.29
CA GLU A 659 7.92 5.51 -12.89
C GLU A 659 9.40 5.42 -12.53
N PHE A 660 9.88 4.21 -12.33
CA PHE A 660 11.30 3.97 -12.11
C PHE A 660 12.07 4.34 -13.38
N SER A 661 12.83 5.43 -13.35
CA SER A 661 13.75 5.80 -14.41
C SER A 661 15.19 5.46 -13.98
N ASP A 662 15.93 4.79 -14.86
CA ASP A 662 17.34 4.44 -14.68
C ASP A 662 18.28 5.45 -15.39
N SER A 663 17.73 6.60 -15.78
CA SER A 663 18.34 7.55 -16.71
C SER A 663 18.29 8.98 -16.18
N TYR A 664 19.43 9.65 -16.16
CA TYR A 664 19.53 11.10 -15.99
C TYR A 664 19.93 11.72 -17.34
N GLN A 665 19.42 12.91 -17.64
CA GLN A 665 19.85 13.72 -18.80
C GLN A 665 20.56 14.95 -18.25
N ASP A 666 21.76 15.23 -18.73
CA ASP A 666 22.45 16.46 -18.39
C ASP A 666 21.96 17.64 -19.24
N ASN A 667 22.20 18.86 -18.74
CA ASN A 667 21.84 20.13 -19.39
C ASN A 667 22.60 20.42 -20.71
N GLN A 668 23.26 19.41 -21.31
CA GLN A 668 23.89 19.47 -22.64
C GLN A 668 23.25 18.50 -23.64
N GLY A 669 22.14 17.84 -23.27
CA GLY A 669 21.42 16.89 -24.12
C GLY A 669 22.14 15.54 -24.24
N GLY A 670 23.01 15.20 -23.29
CA GLY A 670 23.61 13.88 -23.14
C GLY A 670 22.72 13.00 -22.28
N SER A 671 22.23 11.88 -22.82
CA SER A 671 21.61 10.83 -22.01
C SER A 671 22.72 9.93 -21.42
N GLY A 672 22.84 9.96 -20.10
CA GLY A 672 23.81 9.20 -19.32
C GLY A 672 23.10 8.31 -18.30
N ASN A 673 23.61 7.10 -18.11
CA ASN A 673 23.15 6.25 -17.03
C ASN A 673 23.96 6.66 -15.78
N ALA A 674 23.31 7.05 -14.67
CA ALA A 674 23.93 7.52 -13.40
C ALA A 674 24.85 6.49 -12.71
N THR A 675 25.08 5.38 -13.39
CA THR A 675 25.92 4.29 -12.96
C THR A 675 27.05 4.02 -13.99
N LYS A 676 27.09 4.61 -15.19
CA LYS A 676 28.17 4.37 -16.18
C LYS A 676 29.22 5.48 -16.16
N ASP A 677 30.48 5.08 -16.00
CA ASP A 677 31.64 5.96 -16.25
C ASP A 677 31.98 6.00 -17.75
N ASP A 678 32.37 7.17 -18.26
CA ASP A 678 32.57 7.46 -19.68
C ASP A 678 33.92 6.89 -20.16
N GLY A 679 33.93 5.56 -20.32
CA GLY A 679 35.12 4.78 -20.66
C GLY A 679 35.01 3.28 -20.34
N SER A 680 33.98 2.87 -19.61
CA SER A 680 33.76 1.48 -19.17
C SER A 680 32.44 0.94 -19.75
N PRO A 681 32.39 -0.33 -20.24
CA PRO A 681 31.15 -0.90 -20.79
C PRO A 681 30.12 -1.30 -19.72
N LYS A 682 30.30 -0.90 -18.46
CA LYS A 682 29.56 -1.39 -17.29
C LYS A 682 29.01 -0.22 -16.45
N THR A 683 27.77 -0.36 -15.99
CA THR A 683 27.12 0.46 -14.95
C THR A 683 27.66 0.15 -13.55
N ALA A 684 27.51 1.02 -12.56
CA ALA A 684 27.64 0.76 -11.12
C ALA A 684 26.60 -0.26 -10.66
N ASN A 685 25.51 -0.47 -11.42
CA ASN A 685 24.61 -1.62 -11.27
C ASN A 685 25.19 -2.92 -11.89
N ASP A 686 26.05 -2.84 -12.92
CA ASP A 686 26.82 -3.93 -13.53
C ASP A 686 28.15 -4.17 -12.77
N GLU A 687 28.59 -3.23 -11.93
CA GLU A 687 29.77 -3.31 -11.07
C GLU A 687 29.37 -3.68 -9.64
N ALA A 688 28.21 -3.26 -9.13
CA ALA A 688 27.57 -3.82 -7.93
C ALA A 688 26.96 -5.19 -8.24
N GLY A 689 26.32 -5.35 -9.41
CA GLY A 689 25.93 -6.64 -9.98
C GLY A 689 27.15 -7.48 -10.36
N GLY A 690 28.26 -6.87 -10.77
CA GLY A 690 29.54 -7.51 -11.06
C GLY A 690 30.34 -7.87 -9.82
N GLN A 691 30.20 -7.13 -8.71
CA GLN A 691 30.76 -7.46 -7.39
C GLN A 691 29.85 -8.42 -6.61
N ALA A 692 28.54 -8.39 -6.86
CA ALA A 692 27.61 -9.43 -6.46
C ALA A 692 27.86 -10.69 -7.28
N ASP A 693 28.19 -10.60 -8.58
CA ASP A 693 28.56 -11.73 -9.43
C ASP A 693 30.00 -12.21 -9.16
N ASP A 694 30.96 -11.36 -8.81
CA ASP A 694 32.32 -11.73 -8.37
C ASP A 694 32.32 -12.21 -6.91
N GLY A 695 31.38 -11.72 -6.10
CA GLY A 695 31.08 -12.19 -4.75
C GLY A 695 30.40 -13.55 -4.81
N VAL A 696 29.46 -13.75 -5.74
CA VAL A 696 28.81 -15.02 -6.05
C VAL A 696 29.75 -15.94 -6.83
N GLU A 697 30.65 -15.48 -7.70
CA GLU A 697 31.72 -16.26 -8.35
C GLU A 697 32.87 -16.56 -7.39
N GLY A 698 33.12 -15.70 -6.40
CA GLY A 698 34.06 -15.93 -5.30
C GLY A 698 33.52 -16.96 -4.31
N VAL A 699 32.23 -16.85 -3.96
CA VAL A 699 31.49 -17.82 -3.15
C VAL A 699 31.34 -19.13 -3.90
N THR A 700 30.96 -19.10 -5.17
CA THR A 700 30.78 -20.30 -5.98
C THR A 700 32.09 -20.88 -6.49
N GLY A 701 33.15 -20.07 -6.55
CA GLY A 701 34.54 -20.43 -6.78
C GLY A 701 35.15 -21.12 -5.56
N GLU A 702 34.94 -20.61 -4.34
CA GLU A 702 35.26 -21.30 -3.08
C GLU A 702 34.41 -22.59 -2.92
N LEU A 703 33.13 -22.55 -3.29
CA LEU A 703 32.24 -23.72 -3.34
C LEU A 703 32.71 -24.76 -4.37
N SER A 704 33.33 -24.32 -5.48
CA SER A 704 33.92 -25.19 -6.49
C SER A 704 35.24 -25.84 -6.02
N ARG A 705 35.91 -25.30 -4.99
CA ARG A 705 37.10 -25.94 -4.37
C ARG A 705 36.74 -27.16 -3.53
N PHE A 706 35.51 -27.26 -3.03
CA PHE A 706 34.92 -28.51 -2.52
C PHE A 706 34.63 -29.54 -3.64
N GLY A 707 34.81 -29.16 -4.91
CA GLY A 707 34.56 -30.01 -6.08
C GLY A 707 35.70 -30.97 -6.47
N SER A 708 36.84 -30.98 -5.77
CA SER A 708 37.97 -31.84 -6.15
C SER A 708 38.06 -33.15 -5.35
N SER A 709 37.62 -34.23 -6.02
CA SER A 709 38.03 -35.63 -5.80
C SER A 709 37.54 -36.35 -4.53
N ALA A 710 36.24 -36.71 -4.47
CA ALA A 710 35.78 -37.77 -3.55
C ALA A 710 34.66 -38.65 -4.16
N ASN A 711 34.65 -39.92 -3.74
CA ASN A 711 33.88 -41.03 -4.27
C ASN A 711 32.36 -40.95 -3.97
N SER A 712 31.52 -41.44 -4.88
CA SER A 712 30.08 -41.15 -5.04
C SER A 712 29.11 -41.69 -3.97
N ASN A 713 29.59 -42.15 -2.81
CA ASN A 713 28.78 -42.84 -1.80
C ASN A 713 29.05 -42.35 -0.37
N THR A 714 29.53 -41.11 -0.20
CA THR A 714 29.91 -40.54 1.10
C THR A 714 28.97 -39.41 1.51
N ALA A 715 28.91 -39.06 2.80
CA ALA A 715 28.05 -37.98 3.29
C ALA A 715 28.31 -36.63 2.58
N ASP A 716 29.56 -36.40 2.20
CA ASP A 716 30.01 -35.24 1.41
C ASP A 716 29.29 -35.13 0.05
N SER A 717 28.94 -36.25 -0.60
CA SER A 717 28.24 -36.22 -1.90
C SER A 717 26.75 -35.89 -1.79
N ARG A 718 26.15 -35.94 -0.58
CA ARG A 718 24.76 -35.51 -0.34
C ARG A 718 24.68 -34.07 0.13
N VAL A 719 25.66 -33.62 0.92
CA VAL A 719 25.88 -32.19 1.19
C VAL A 719 26.14 -31.47 -0.14
N LYS A 720 26.93 -32.07 -1.04
CA LYS A 720 27.09 -31.64 -2.44
C LYS A 720 25.75 -31.50 -3.18
N ALA A 721 24.87 -32.49 -3.14
CA ALA A 721 23.56 -32.42 -3.80
C ALA A 721 22.60 -31.39 -3.15
N GLY A 722 22.72 -31.14 -1.83
CA GLY A 722 21.99 -30.10 -1.12
C GLY A 722 22.50 -28.69 -1.42
N VAL A 723 23.82 -28.55 -1.61
CA VAL A 723 24.49 -27.32 -2.05
C VAL A 723 24.20 -27.02 -3.52
N GLU A 724 24.28 -28.02 -4.40
CA GLU A 724 23.90 -27.92 -5.83
C GLU A 724 22.40 -27.63 -5.97
N GLY A 725 21.53 -28.27 -5.18
CA GLY A 725 20.09 -28.00 -5.17
C GLY A 725 19.68 -26.66 -4.54
N ALA A 726 20.45 -26.13 -3.58
CA ALA A 726 20.26 -24.77 -3.07
C ALA A 726 20.72 -23.72 -4.09
N ARG A 727 21.83 -23.99 -4.79
CA ARG A 727 22.36 -23.15 -5.87
C ARG A 727 21.40 -23.10 -7.07
N ASP A 728 20.80 -24.24 -7.44
CA ASP A 728 19.80 -24.33 -8.51
C ASP A 728 18.46 -23.71 -8.11
N LYS A 729 18.04 -23.79 -6.83
CA LYS A 729 16.80 -23.14 -6.35
C LYS A 729 16.95 -21.62 -6.15
N VAL A 730 18.11 -21.15 -5.71
CA VAL A 730 18.43 -19.71 -5.66
C VAL A 730 18.55 -19.15 -7.07
N GLY A 731 19.15 -19.89 -8.02
CA GLY A 731 19.22 -19.47 -9.43
C GLY A 731 17.91 -19.56 -10.21
N ALA A 732 16.99 -20.47 -9.85
CA ALA A 732 15.72 -20.68 -10.56
C ALA A 732 14.52 -19.88 -9.99
N ASN A 733 14.58 -19.47 -8.71
CA ASN A 733 13.55 -18.66 -8.05
C ASN A 733 14.03 -17.26 -7.61
N ALA A 734 15.27 -16.88 -7.94
CA ALA A 734 15.65 -15.47 -7.87
C ALA A 734 14.74 -14.67 -8.81
N LEU A 735 14.19 -13.56 -8.31
CA LEU A 735 13.72 -12.47 -9.17
C LEU A 735 14.90 -12.11 -10.09
N THR A 736 14.82 -12.53 -11.35
CA THR A 736 15.83 -12.15 -12.34
C THR A 736 15.73 -10.65 -12.54
N SER A 737 16.86 -9.97 -12.78
CA SER A 737 16.87 -8.53 -13.04
C SER A 737 15.83 -8.15 -14.10
N SER A 738 15.62 -8.99 -15.12
CA SER A 738 14.58 -8.83 -16.14
C SER A 738 13.12 -8.97 -15.67
N ALA A 739 12.81 -9.81 -14.67
CA ALA A 739 11.46 -9.95 -14.12
C ALA A 739 11.12 -8.86 -13.11
N LEU A 740 12.13 -8.43 -12.33
CA LEU A 740 12.05 -7.25 -11.46
C LEU A 740 11.92 -5.98 -12.33
N THR A 741 12.76 -5.79 -13.35
CA THR A 741 12.65 -4.68 -14.31
C THR A 741 11.30 -4.68 -15.02
N ASN A 742 10.75 -5.81 -15.50
CA ASN A 742 9.44 -5.83 -16.15
C ASN A 742 8.27 -5.44 -15.22
N LYS A 743 8.34 -5.74 -13.92
CA LYS A 743 7.37 -5.25 -12.92
C LYS A 743 7.61 -3.77 -12.58
N LEU A 744 8.87 -3.35 -12.60
CA LEU A 744 9.34 -2.00 -12.26
C LEU A 744 9.12 -0.97 -13.39
N THR A 745 9.18 -1.43 -14.66
CA THR A 745 9.01 -0.65 -15.91
C THR A 745 7.72 -0.98 -16.65
N ALA A 746 6.72 -1.57 -15.97
CA ALA A 746 5.39 -1.71 -16.55
C ALA A 746 4.85 -0.30 -16.85
N ALA A 747 4.78 0.04 -18.14
CA ALA A 747 4.21 1.29 -18.61
C ALA A 747 2.75 1.37 -18.17
N VAL A 748 2.35 2.44 -17.49
CA VAL A 748 0.96 2.66 -17.11
C VAL A 748 0.39 3.86 -17.87
N THR A 749 -0.81 3.66 -18.39
CA THR A 749 -1.62 4.63 -19.12
C THR A 749 -2.72 5.14 -18.19
N ASP A 750 -2.53 6.30 -17.54
CA ASP A 750 -3.54 7.28 -17.06
C ASP A 750 -2.85 8.39 -16.23
N GLU A 751 -3.53 9.53 -16.00
CA GLU A 751 -2.99 10.69 -15.26
C GLU A 751 -2.69 10.34 -13.79
N ARG A 752 -1.42 9.99 -13.47
CA ARG A 752 -0.96 9.70 -12.09
C ARG A 752 -1.05 10.89 -11.13
N GLY A 753 -1.26 10.61 -9.85
CA GLY A 753 -1.16 11.54 -8.73
C GLY A 753 -2.47 11.85 -8.01
N THR A 754 -2.45 12.94 -7.22
CA THR A 754 -3.60 13.44 -6.46
C THR A 754 -4.35 14.49 -7.27
N THR A 755 -5.50 14.14 -7.81
CA THR A 755 -6.28 14.97 -8.74
C THR A 755 -7.71 15.21 -8.26
N ALA A 756 -8.08 16.49 -8.10
CA ALA A 756 -9.45 16.93 -7.90
C ALA A 756 -9.92 17.69 -9.15
N SER A 757 -11.05 17.30 -9.75
CA SER A 757 -11.54 17.94 -10.96
C SER A 757 -13.04 18.22 -11.04
N VAL A 758 -13.37 19.33 -11.70
CA VAL A 758 -14.66 19.56 -12.34
C VAL A 758 -14.37 19.74 -13.82
N GLU A 759 -14.81 18.78 -14.64
CA GLU A 759 -14.42 18.72 -16.05
C GLU A 759 -15.15 19.77 -16.91
N GLY A 760 -14.56 20.09 -18.06
CA GLY A 760 -15.16 21.00 -19.03
C GLY A 760 -16.55 20.53 -19.49
N GLY A 761 -17.51 21.45 -19.53
CA GLY A 761 -18.91 21.16 -19.90
C GLY A 761 -19.85 20.90 -18.73
N ALA A 762 -19.33 20.58 -17.53
CA ALA A 762 -20.16 20.47 -16.33
C ALA A 762 -20.85 21.81 -15.98
N THR A 763 -22.01 21.75 -15.35
CA THR A 763 -22.71 22.93 -14.80
C THR A 763 -22.89 22.75 -13.31
N VAL A 764 -22.25 23.60 -12.51
CA VAL A 764 -22.22 23.51 -11.04
C VAL A 764 -22.78 24.78 -10.41
N GLU A 765 -23.85 24.64 -9.64
CA GLU A 765 -24.50 25.74 -8.90
C GLU A 765 -24.56 25.43 -7.39
N ALA A 766 -23.81 26.20 -6.59
CA ALA A 766 -23.80 26.12 -5.13
C ALA A 766 -24.42 27.39 -4.52
N GLY A 767 -25.24 27.22 -3.49
CA GLY A 767 -25.78 28.35 -2.73
C GLY A 767 -24.74 29.02 -1.82
N HIS A 768 -23.64 28.33 -1.50
CA HIS A 768 -22.49 28.85 -0.77
C HIS A 768 -21.21 28.68 -1.60
N ASP A 769 -20.33 27.74 -1.27
CA ASP A 769 -19.01 27.61 -1.89
C ASP A 769 -18.96 26.51 -2.97
N ILE A 770 -18.11 26.72 -3.99
CA ILE A 770 -17.57 25.65 -4.83
C ILE A 770 -16.10 25.48 -4.48
N VAL A 771 -15.71 24.28 -4.08
CA VAL A 771 -14.34 23.95 -3.66
C VAL A 771 -13.83 22.79 -4.49
N VAL A 772 -12.70 22.99 -5.16
CA VAL A 772 -11.95 21.92 -5.84
C VAL A 772 -10.55 21.91 -5.25
N ASN A 773 -10.21 20.85 -4.53
CA ASN A 773 -9.05 20.86 -3.67
C ASN A 773 -8.27 19.54 -3.78
N ALA A 774 -7.01 19.64 -4.17
CA ALA A 774 -6.06 18.54 -4.23
C ALA A 774 -4.93 18.80 -3.22
N ARG A 775 -4.69 17.88 -2.29
CA ARG A 775 -3.62 18.01 -1.28
C ARG A 775 -2.82 16.72 -1.14
N GLU A 776 -1.50 16.80 -1.15
CA GLU A 776 -0.63 15.64 -0.92
C GLU A 776 0.48 16.00 0.07
N GLN A 777 0.76 15.09 1.02
CA GLN A 777 1.90 15.16 1.93
C GLN A 777 2.78 13.92 1.72
N MET A 778 4.07 14.12 1.51
CA MET A 778 5.06 13.08 1.29
C MET A 778 6.20 13.16 2.32
N GLU A 779 6.55 12.04 2.93
CA GLU A 779 7.65 11.91 3.89
C GLU A 779 8.50 10.69 3.49
N VAL A 780 9.82 10.88 3.36
CA VAL A 780 10.76 9.83 2.96
C VAL A 780 11.99 9.87 3.84
N ASP A 781 12.14 8.88 4.71
CA ASP A 781 13.30 8.67 5.58
C ASP A 781 14.10 7.45 5.13
N MET A 782 15.36 7.64 4.76
CA MET A 782 16.24 6.57 4.31
C MET A 782 17.53 6.50 5.12
N LEU A 783 17.81 5.35 5.72
CA LEU A 783 19.06 5.08 6.42
C LEU A 783 19.77 3.84 5.86
N VAL A 784 20.89 4.07 5.17
CA VAL A 784 21.69 3.00 4.54
C VAL A 784 23.09 2.94 5.16
N GLY A 785 23.40 1.83 5.83
CA GLY A 785 24.64 1.62 6.56
C GLY A 785 25.44 0.40 6.11
N SER A 786 26.77 0.49 6.11
CA SER A 786 27.64 -0.68 5.89
C SER A 786 28.83 -0.69 6.86
N LEU A 787 29.25 -1.89 7.26
CA LEU A 787 30.42 -2.14 8.09
C LEU A 787 31.32 -3.23 7.49
N GLY A 788 32.59 -2.90 7.21
CA GLY A 788 33.61 -3.86 6.78
C GLY A 788 34.83 -3.87 7.71
N ALA A 789 35.07 -4.95 8.46
CA ALA A 789 36.20 -5.07 9.39
C ALA A 789 37.11 -6.28 9.05
N GLY A 790 38.41 -6.05 8.77
CA GLY A 790 39.38 -7.12 8.52
C GLY A 790 40.82 -6.74 8.11
N LEU A 791 41.62 -7.65 7.53
CA LEU A 791 42.89 -7.28 6.86
C LEU A 791 42.60 -6.52 5.56
N VAL A 792 41.54 -6.88 4.85
CA VAL A 792 40.91 -6.08 3.78
C VAL A 792 39.46 -5.83 4.18
N GLY A 793 39.09 -4.58 4.41
CA GLY A 793 37.73 -4.16 4.75
C GLY A 793 37.14 -3.31 3.63
N LEU A 794 36.12 -3.80 2.93
CA LEU A 794 35.37 -3.00 1.94
C LEU A 794 33.96 -2.76 2.47
N GLY A 795 33.47 -1.52 2.37
CA GLY A 795 32.10 -1.19 2.71
C GLY A 795 31.48 -0.23 1.70
N ALA A 796 30.30 -0.53 1.18
CA ALA A 796 29.59 0.39 0.28
C ALA A 796 28.15 0.58 0.76
N SER A 797 27.69 1.82 0.79
CA SER A 797 26.31 2.18 1.11
C SER A 797 25.79 3.07 -0.01
N ILE A 798 24.74 2.63 -0.70
CA ILE A 798 24.13 3.35 -1.83
C ILE A 798 22.65 3.55 -1.53
N SER A 799 22.17 4.79 -1.60
CA SER A 799 20.75 5.14 -1.57
C SER A 799 20.41 5.92 -2.83
N VAL A 800 19.35 5.51 -3.52
CA VAL A 800 18.76 6.26 -4.65
C VAL A 800 17.28 6.44 -4.39
N VAL A 801 16.84 7.69 -4.33
CA VAL A 801 15.46 8.08 -4.04
C VAL A 801 14.96 8.93 -5.19
N ASN A 802 13.95 8.42 -5.91
CA ASN A 802 13.24 9.19 -6.92
C ASN A 802 11.84 9.50 -6.38
N VAL A 803 11.50 10.78 -6.27
CA VAL A 803 10.24 11.26 -5.69
C VAL A 803 9.51 12.17 -6.67
N SER A 804 8.19 12.06 -6.71
CA SER A 804 7.33 12.88 -7.55
C SER A 804 5.93 13.01 -6.98
N GLY A 805 5.61 14.18 -6.45
CA GLY A 805 4.25 14.59 -6.11
C GLY A 805 3.56 15.17 -7.33
N GLN A 806 2.50 14.52 -7.81
CA GLN A 806 1.72 15.00 -8.95
C GLN A 806 0.35 15.48 -8.45
N VAL A 807 0.22 16.77 -8.10
CA VAL A 807 -1.00 17.33 -7.48
C VAL A 807 -1.73 18.24 -8.46
N ARG A 808 -3.03 17.98 -8.70
CA ARG A 808 -3.83 18.72 -9.70
C ARG A 808 -5.22 19.08 -9.19
N ALA A 809 -5.50 20.37 -9.09
CA ALA A 809 -6.85 20.89 -8.86
C ALA A 809 -7.33 21.64 -10.11
N LYS A 810 -8.38 21.14 -10.78
CA LYS A 810 -8.86 21.74 -12.04
C LYS A 810 -10.38 21.94 -12.03
N ALA A 811 -10.86 23.11 -12.46
CA ALA A 811 -12.29 23.38 -12.53
C ALA A 811 -12.71 24.00 -13.87
N GLY A 812 -13.71 23.43 -14.52
CA GLY A 812 -14.20 23.85 -15.82
C GLY A 812 -15.72 23.98 -15.92
N GLY A 813 -16.20 24.27 -17.13
CA GLY A 813 -17.63 24.37 -17.41
C GLY A 813 -18.26 25.68 -16.94
N SER A 814 -19.51 25.62 -16.46
CA SER A 814 -20.27 26.78 -15.95
C SER A 814 -20.38 26.70 -14.43
N LEU A 815 -19.73 27.63 -13.74
CA LEU A 815 -19.64 27.68 -12.28
C LEU A 815 -20.42 28.88 -11.71
N LYS A 816 -21.17 28.63 -10.63
CA LYS A 816 -21.92 29.65 -9.89
C LYS A 816 -21.92 29.34 -8.39
N ALA A 817 -21.36 30.23 -7.59
CA ALA A 817 -21.29 30.10 -6.13
C ALA A 817 -21.87 31.35 -5.46
N GLY A 818 -22.69 31.17 -4.42
CA GLY A 818 -23.23 32.29 -3.64
C GLY A 818 -22.18 33.00 -2.77
N ASN A 819 -21.03 32.36 -2.51
CA ASN A 819 -19.93 32.93 -1.74
C ASN A 819 -18.58 32.78 -2.46
N ALA A 820 -17.84 31.67 -2.34
CA ALA A 820 -16.51 31.56 -2.94
C ALA A 820 -16.39 30.42 -3.95
N ILE A 821 -15.53 30.61 -4.97
CA ILE A 821 -14.98 29.54 -5.78
C ILE A 821 -13.50 29.41 -5.45
N ARG A 822 -13.07 28.23 -5.01
CA ARG A 822 -11.69 27.94 -4.62
C ARG A 822 -11.19 26.71 -5.38
N VAL A 823 -10.08 26.88 -6.10
CA VAL A 823 -9.36 25.81 -6.79
C VAL A 823 -7.94 25.77 -6.23
N GLU A 824 -7.63 24.75 -5.44
CA GLU A 824 -6.47 24.72 -4.55
C GLU A 824 -5.67 23.44 -4.75
N GLY A 825 -4.40 23.58 -5.17
CA GLY A 825 -3.41 22.51 -5.17
C GLY A 825 -2.37 22.76 -4.08
N HIS A 826 -2.17 21.80 -3.18
CA HIS A 826 -1.16 21.88 -2.11
C HIS A 826 -0.28 20.64 -2.08
N PHE A 827 1.02 20.83 -2.03
CA PHE A 827 2.00 19.77 -1.87
C PHE A 827 2.97 20.09 -0.74
N GLY A 828 3.16 19.15 0.17
CA GLY A 828 4.22 19.18 1.17
C GLY A 828 5.10 17.95 1.04
N GLN A 829 6.40 18.13 1.19
CA GLN A 829 7.38 17.06 1.05
C GLN A 829 8.52 17.23 2.04
N ASP A 830 8.91 16.13 2.67
CA ASP A 830 10.09 16.01 3.51
C ASP A 830 10.89 14.77 3.08
N VAL A 831 12.19 14.94 2.83
CA VAL A 831 13.08 13.88 2.34
C VAL A 831 14.39 13.90 3.11
N ASP A 832 14.55 12.91 3.98
CA ASP A 832 15.73 12.69 4.81
C ASP A 832 16.49 11.45 4.29
N VAL A 833 17.72 11.64 3.81
CA VAL A 833 18.56 10.54 3.32
C VAL A 833 19.92 10.52 3.99
N THR A 834 20.15 9.52 4.84
CA THR A 834 21.43 9.28 5.50
C THR A 834 22.10 8.02 4.97
N THR A 835 23.33 8.16 4.49
CA THR A 835 24.18 7.02 4.12
C THR A 835 25.48 7.01 4.92
N VAL A 836 25.85 5.84 5.45
CA VAL A 836 27.04 5.67 6.28
C VAL A 836 27.83 4.44 5.84
N ALA A 837 29.12 4.60 5.58
CA ALA A 837 30.03 3.52 5.22
C ALA A 837 31.22 3.50 6.18
N LEU A 838 31.33 2.47 7.03
CA LEU A 838 32.36 2.32 8.05
C LEU A 838 33.31 1.16 7.74
N GLN A 839 34.62 1.41 7.73
CA GLN A 839 35.62 0.38 7.39
C GLN A 839 36.87 0.44 8.29
N ALA A 840 37.35 -0.74 8.71
CA ALA A 840 38.59 -0.88 9.47
C ALA A 840 39.42 -2.08 8.98
N GLY A 841 40.62 -1.85 8.43
CA GLY A 841 41.53 -2.93 8.01
C GLY A 841 42.83 -2.54 7.30
N PHE A 842 43.80 -3.44 7.10
CA PHE A 842 45.10 -3.09 6.45
C PHE A 842 44.91 -2.43 5.07
N VAL A 843 43.92 -2.83 4.28
CA VAL A 843 43.36 -2.01 3.19
C VAL A 843 41.89 -1.72 3.51
N GLY A 844 41.50 -0.45 3.61
CA GLY A 844 40.12 -0.01 3.85
C GLY A 844 39.59 0.82 2.68
N LEU A 845 38.61 0.32 1.93
CA LEU A 845 37.94 1.10 0.88
C LEU A 845 36.48 1.28 1.26
N GLY A 846 36.01 2.52 1.30
CA GLY A 846 34.63 2.84 1.63
C GLY A 846 33.98 3.81 0.66
N ALA A 847 32.72 3.58 0.35
CA ALA A 847 31.91 4.47 -0.47
C ALA A 847 30.54 4.69 0.18
N SER A 848 30.12 5.95 0.29
CA SER A 848 28.78 6.34 0.70
C SER A 848 28.16 7.17 -0.43
N VAL A 849 27.04 6.75 -0.99
CA VAL A 849 26.40 7.41 -2.15
C VAL A 849 24.94 7.66 -1.82
N ALA A 850 24.49 8.90 -1.93
CA ALA A 850 23.07 9.28 -1.90
C ALA A 850 22.73 10.05 -3.17
N VAL A 851 21.67 9.63 -3.85
CA VAL A 851 21.11 10.34 -5.01
C VAL A 851 19.63 10.58 -4.73
N VAL A 852 19.21 11.84 -4.78
CA VAL A 852 17.82 12.25 -4.60
C VAL A 852 17.39 13.04 -5.81
N ASN A 853 16.35 12.57 -6.49
CA ASN A 853 15.76 13.25 -7.65
C ASN A 853 14.29 13.57 -7.35
N ASP A 854 13.91 14.84 -7.48
CA ASP A 854 12.54 15.33 -7.36
C ASP A 854 12.03 15.96 -8.66
N THR A 855 10.88 15.46 -9.12
CA THR A 855 10.21 15.82 -10.38
C THR A 855 8.75 16.24 -10.13
N SER A 856 8.47 16.69 -8.90
CA SER A 856 7.13 17.02 -8.42
C SER A 856 6.49 18.16 -9.21
N ARG A 857 5.17 18.07 -9.44
CA ARG A 857 4.34 19.06 -10.16
C ARG A 857 3.02 19.32 -9.47
N ILE A 858 2.74 20.60 -9.24
CA ILE A 858 1.58 21.12 -8.54
C ILE A 858 0.84 22.08 -9.48
N GLN A 859 -0.40 21.74 -9.82
CA GLN A 859 -1.20 22.49 -10.77
C GLN A 859 -2.55 22.83 -10.15
N ALA A 860 -2.93 24.11 -10.20
CA ALA A 860 -4.26 24.59 -9.88
C ALA A 860 -4.78 25.45 -11.02
N GLY A 861 -5.99 25.21 -11.52
CA GLY A 861 -6.48 26.05 -12.60
C GLY A 861 -7.95 25.98 -12.94
N LEU A 862 -8.45 27.07 -13.52
CA LEU A 862 -9.66 27.01 -14.32
C LEU A 862 -9.31 26.49 -15.72
N LEU A 863 -10.10 25.54 -16.22
CA LEU A 863 -9.94 25.00 -17.57
C LEU A 863 -10.25 26.06 -18.64
N ASP A 864 -9.86 25.80 -19.89
CA ASP A 864 -10.18 26.69 -21.01
C ASP A 864 -11.69 26.88 -21.19
N ASN A 865 -12.07 28.11 -21.58
CA ASN A 865 -13.46 28.51 -21.84
C ASN A 865 -14.40 28.36 -20.62
N THR A 866 -13.85 28.32 -19.40
CA THR A 866 -14.66 28.28 -18.17
C THR A 866 -15.51 29.54 -18.04
N VAL A 867 -16.76 29.36 -17.64
CA VAL A 867 -17.72 30.43 -17.40
C VAL A 867 -17.96 30.55 -15.90
N VAL A 868 -17.63 31.69 -15.31
CA VAL A 868 -17.95 31.99 -13.90
C VAL A 868 -19.02 33.07 -13.86
N ASN A 869 -20.24 32.67 -13.49
CA ASN A 869 -21.41 33.54 -13.53
C ASN A 869 -21.60 34.34 -12.25
N ASP A 870 -21.25 33.80 -11.07
CA ASP A 870 -21.41 34.46 -9.76
C ASP A 870 -20.39 33.89 -8.75
N ALA A 871 -19.78 34.78 -7.96
CA ALA A 871 -18.93 34.46 -6.80
C ALA A 871 -18.50 35.76 -6.08
N ALA A 872 -18.63 35.83 -4.76
CA ALA A 872 -18.05 36.90 -3.94
C ALA A 872 -16.51 36.91 -3.95
N SER A 873 -15.87 35.77 -4.22
CA SER A 873 -14.43 35.68 -4.51
C SER A 873 -14.09 34.45 -5.35
N LEU A 874 -13.08 34.58 -6.22
CA LEU A 874 -12.50 33.48 -6.99
C LEU A 874 -11.02 33.35 -6.66
N THR A 875 -10.60 32.18 -6.19
CA THR A 875 -9.19 31.88 -5.86
C THR A 875 -8.73 30.65 -6.63
N VAL A 876 -7.58 30.78 -7.30
CA VAL A 876 -6.81 29.69 -7.90
C VAL A 876 -5.43 29.71 -7.26
N SER A 877 -5.06 28.66 -6.53
CA SER A 877 -3.82 28.61 -5.75
C SER A 877 -3.08 27.30 -5.93
N ALA A 878 -1.81 27.35 -6.29
CA ALA A 878 -0.88 26.22 -6.31
C ALA A 878 0.27 26.50 -5.33
N THR A 879 0.49 25.64 -4.35
CA THR A 879 1.50 25.83 -3.31
C THR A 879 2.32 24.57 -3.10
N SER A 880 3.65 24.69 -3.10
CA SER A 880 4.60 23.62 -2.83
C SER A 880 5.54 24.01 -1.68
N ASN A 881 5.73 23.12 -0.71
CA ASN A 881 6.72 23.26 0.37
C ASN A 881 7.54 21.97 0.48
N GLN A 882 8.83 22.03 0.15
CA GLN A 882 9.70 20.87 0.03
C GLN A 882 10.98 21.07 0.86
N THR A 883 11.34 20.06 1.64
CA THR A 883 12.59 20.01 2.42
C THR A 883 13.36 18.76 2.03
N PHE A 884 14.67 18.91 1.88
CA PHE A 884 15.59 17.83 1.54
C PHE A 884 16.83 17.93 2.43
N ASP A 885 17.11 16.87 3.17
CA ASP A 885 18.24 16.76 4.09
C ASP A 885 19.03 15.50 3.72
N VAL A 886 20.23 15.68 3.14
CA VAL A 886 21.04 14.57 2.62
C VAL A 886 22.40 14.51 3.30
N LEU A 887 22.64 13.45 4.07
CA LEU A 887 23.89 13.19 4.77
C LEU A 887 24.63 11.98 4.17
N THR A 888 25.88 12.17 3.75
CA THR A 888 26.76 11.07 3.33
C THR A 888 28.01 11.02 4.19
N THR A 889 28.33 9.85 4.76
CA THR A 889 29.46 9.68 5.68
C THR A 889 30.30 8.46 5.33
N GLY A 890 31.54 8.68 4.88
CA GLY A 890 32.55 7.64 4.69
C GLY A 890 33.65 7.71 5.76
N ILE A 891 33.85 6.65 6.55
CA ILE A 891 34.93 6.57 7.54
C ILE A 891 35.77 5.30 7.37
N GLN A 892 37.06 5.46 7.05
CA GLN A 892 38.00 4.38 6.76
C GLN A 892 39.27 4.47 7.61
N ALA A 893 39.70 3.34 8.18
CA ALA A 893 40.97 3.21 8.88
C ALA A 893 41.78 2.00 8.35
N GLY A 894 43.07 2.19 8.03
CA GLY A 894 43.91 1.12 7.49
C GLY A 894 45.40 1.41 7.28
N ALA A 895 46.15 0.51 6.64
CA ALA A 895 47.51 0.82 6.15
C ALA A 895 47.44 1.55 4.80
N VAL A 896 46.46 1.22 3.95
CA VAL A 896 46.01 2.04 2.82
C VAL A 896 44.50 2.24 2.97
N ALA A 897 44.06 3.48 3.12
CA ALA A 897 42.65 3.83 3.29
C ALA A 897 42.19 4.73 2.13
N VAL A 898 41.05 4.42 1.53
CA VAL A 898 40.38 5.25 0.53
C VAL A 898 38.95 5.50 0.97
N GLY A 899 38.63 6.74 1.30
CA GLY A 899 37.28 7.19 1.60
C GLY A 899 36.62 7.89 0.45
N ALA A 900 35.41 7.48 0.13
CA ALA A 900 34.53 8.14 -0.82
C ALA A 900 33.20 8.51 -0.15
N SER A 901 32.68 9.70 -0.41
CA SER A 901 31.28 10.06 -0.13
C SER A 901 30.74 10.94 -1.25
N TYR A 902 29.53 10.66 -1.76
CA TYR A 902 28.95 11.37 -2.90
C TYR A 902 27.46 11.60 -2.64
N SER A 903 27.05 12.87 -2.67
CA SER A 903 25.65 13.30 -2.64
C SER A 903 25.29 14.05 -3.91
N ASP A 904 24.09 13.78 -4.41
CA ASP A 904 23.50 14.42 -5.58
C ASP A 904 22.02 14.66 -5.30
N VAL A 905 21.61 15.93 -5.33
CA VAL A 905 20.25 16.37 -5.08
C VAL A 905 19.81 17.20 -6.26
N THR A 906 18.90 16.67 -7.07
CA THR A 906 18.30 17.38 -8.21
C THR A 906 16.82 17.60 -7.93
N ILE A 907 16.39 18.87 -7.96
CA ILE A 907 15.00 19.28 -7.71
C ILE A 907 14.50 20.14 -8.88
N GLY A 908 13.46 19.66 -9.56
CA GLY A 908 12.95 20.24 -10.80
C GLY A 908 13.71 19.77 -12.04
N ASP A 909 13.41 20.38 -13.19
CA ASP A 909 14.03 20.07 -14.49
C ASP A 909 14.51 21.35 -15.20
N ASP A 910 15.37 21.22 -16.20
CA ASP A 910 15.82 22.33 -17.06
C ASP A 910 14.88 22.62 -18.25
N ASP A 911 13.81 21.82 -18.42
CA ASP A 911 12.80 22.02 -19.46
C ASP A 911 11.82 23.15 -19.10
N ASP A 912 12.02 24.31 -19.71
CA ASP A 912 11.13 25.49 -19.65
C ASP A 912 9.66 25.21 -20.03
N ASN A 913 9.36 24.09 -20.70
CA ASN A 913 7.99 23.67 -21.02
C ASN A 913 7.30 22.97 -19.85
N THR A 914 8.06 22.49 -18.87
CA THR A 914 7.54 21.91 -17.64
C THR A 914 7.32 23.03 -16.62
N LYS A 915 6.16 22.98 -15.95
CA LYS A 915 5.76 23.94 -14.92
C LYS A 915 5.53 23.16 -13.64
N GLU A 916 6.53 23.18 -12.76
CA GLU A 916 6.52 22.50 -11.46
C GLU A 916 5.45 23.11 -10.55
N VAL A 917 5.25 24.42 -10.54
CA VAL A 917 4.13 25.04 -9.82
C VAL A 917 3.36 25.96 -10.77
N LEU A 918 2.11 25.60 -11.07
CA LEU A 918 1.27 26.33 -12.03
C LEU A 918 -0.07 26.69 -11.42
N ALA A 919 -0.37 27.98 -11.33
CA ALA A 919 -1.70 28.51 -11.05
C ALA A 919 -2.25 29.24 -12.28
N THR A 920 -3.40 28.81 -12.82
CA THR A 920 -3.88 29.38 -14.09
C THR A 920 -5.38 29.63 -14.19
N ILE A 921 -5.77 30.71 -14.86
CA ILE A 921 -7.12 30.85 -15.43
C ILE A 921 -7.02 30.55 -16.92
N GLY A 922 -7.67 29.48 -17.39
CA GLY A 922 -7.57 29.01 -18.78
C GLY A 922 -7.98 30.03 -19.84
N ALA A 923 -7.54 29.79 -21.07
CA ALA A 923 -7.77 30.67 -22.21
C ALA A 923 -9.26 30.80 -22.55
N GLY A 924 -9.66 31.98 -23.03
CA GLY A 924 -11.06 32.23 -23.43
C GLY A 924 -12.09 32.28 -22.30
N SER A 925 -11.68 32.11 -21.03
CA SER A 925 -12.56 32.12 -19.86
C SER A 925 -13.42 33.39 -19.78
N GLN A 926 -14.68 33.23 -19.40
CA GLN A 926 -15.69 34.29 -19.30
C GLN A 926 -16.09 34.47 -17.82
N ILE A 927 -15.58 35.49 -17.16
CA ILE A 927 -15.76 35.71 -15.71
C ILE A 927 -16.54 37.00 -15.48
N GLY A 928 -17.63 36.93 -14.70
CA GLY A 928 -18.41 38.10 -14.31
C GLY A 928 -19.23 38.74 -15.45
N GLN A 929 -19.60 37.95 -16.45
CA GLN A 929 -20.33 38.44 -17.64
C GLN A 929 -21.84 38.58 -17.39
N THR A 930 -22.40 37.74 -16.51
CA THR A 930 -23.83 37.72 -16.18
C THR A 930 -24.07 38.42 -14.85
N ASP A 931 -23.54 37.87 -13.75
CA ASP A 931 -23.53 38.49 -12.44
C ASP A 931 -22.10 38.90 -12.05
N THR A 932 -21.95 39.61 -10.93
CA THR A 932 -20.67 40.18 -10.52
C THR A 932 -19.79 39.15 -9.84
N VAL A 933 -18.54 39.05 -10.28
CA VAL A 933 -17.49 38.36 -9.51
C VAL A 933 -16.76 39.38 -8.64
N GLY A 934 -16.44 39.00 -7.40
CA GLY A 934 -15.75 39.86 -6.43
C GLY A 934 -14.25 40.02 -6.69
N ALA A 935 -13.42 39.73 -5.70
CA ALA A 935 -11.97 39.70 -5.86
C ALA A 935 -11.54 38.40 -6.57
N ILE A 936 -10.49 38.48 -7.38
CA ILE A 936 -9.91 37.33 -8.10
C ILE A 936 -8.43 37.22 -7.73
N THR A 937 -8.00 36.04 -7.30
CA THR A 937 -6.61 35.72 -6.96
C THR A 937 -6.14 34.51 -7.76
N VAL A 938 -4.99 34.66 -8.44
CA VAL A 938 -4.23 33.57 -9.07
C VAL A 938 -2.84 33.57 -8.42
N HIS A 939 -2.51 32.51 -7.68
CA HIS A 939 -1.33 32.49 -6.82
C HIS A 939 -0.55 31.18 -6.97
N ALA A 940 0.74 31.28 -7.31
CA ALA A 940 1.67 30.17 -7.38
C ALA A 940 2.82 30.41 -6.38
N ASP A 941 3.09 29.44 -5.50
CA ASP A 941 4.12 29.56 -4.45
C ASP A 941 4.95 28.27 -4.38
N SER A 942 6.28 28.42 -4.35
CA SER A 942 7.23 27.34 -4.15
C SER A 942 8.25 27.70 -3.09
N THR A 943 8.30 26.90 -2.02
CA THR A 943 9.33 26.97 -0.98
C THR A 943 10.15 25.70 -1.01
N ILE A 944 11.48 25.83 -1.09
CA ILE A 944 12.43 24.71 -1.15
C ILE A 944 13.57 24.99 -0.16
N ASN A 945 13.86 24.05 0.73
CA ASN A 945 15.10 24.00 1.51
C ASN A 945 15.84 22.71 1.13
N ALA A 946 17.10 22.81 0.69
CA ALA A 946 17.90 21.66 0.32
C ALA A 946 19.27 21.73 0.97
N ASP A 947 19.54 20.84 1.91
CA ASP A 947 20.79 20.78 2.66
C ASP A 947 21.52 19.46 2.35
N SER A 948 22.79 19.55 1.95
CA SER A 948 23.61 18.38 1.66
C SER A 948 24.93 18.42 2.41
N ASP A 949 25.08 17.49 3.35
CA ASP A 949 26.26 17.29 4.19
C ASP A 949 27.07 16.07 3.74
N THR A 950 28.30 16.28 3.31
CA THR A 950 29.15 15.22 2.73
C THR A 950 30.49 15.12 3.43
N PHE A 951 30.66 14.03 4.18
CA PHE A 951 31.81 13.76 5.05
C PHE A 951 32.62 12.54 4.60
N ALA A 952 33.94 12.72 4.46
CA ALA A 952 34.88 11.63 4.21
C ALA A 952 36.10 11.69 5.14
N LEU A 953 36.44 10.56 5.80
CA LEU A 953 37.62 10.43 6.66
C LEU A 953 38.39 9.16 6.34
N ALA A 954 39.67 9.29 5.96
CA ALA A 954 40.57 8.15 5.75
C ALA A 954 41.83 8.27 6.63
N ALA A 955 42.18 7.22 7.38
CA ALA A 955 43.37 7.19 8.23
C ALA A 955 44.28 5.98 7.91
N GLY A 956 45.55 6.18 7.53
CA GLY A 956 46.49 5.09 7.27
C GLY A 956 47.92 5.44 6.85
N LEU A 957 48.75 4.47 6.43
CA LEU A 957 50.09 4.78 5.86
C LEU A 957 49.95 5.47 4.50
N GLY A 958 48.98 5.04 3.68
CA GLY A 958 48.41 5.79 2.57
C GLY A 958 46.95 6.14 2.88
N ALA A 959 46.53 7.39 2.68
CA ALA A 959 45.17 7.85 2.93
C ALA A 959 44.69 8.74 1.78
N LEU A 960 43.62 8.32 1.08
CA LEU A 960 42.97 9.09 0.02
C LEU A 960 41.53 9.39 0.43
N THR A 961 41.07 10.62 0.25
CA THR A 961 39.65 10.99 0.41
C THR A 961 39.14 11.64 -0.86
N PHE A 962 37.95 11.26 -1.29
CA PHE A 962 37.23 11.85 -2.41
C PHE A 962 35.83 12.15 -1.92
N ASN A 963 35.40 13.40 -2.01
CA ASN A 963 34.02 13.72 -1.70
C ASN A 963 33.45 14.81 -2.59
N PHE A 964 32.21 14.60 -2.98
CA PHE A 964 31.50 15.46 -3.92
C PHE A 964 30.07 15.68 -3.44
N ALA A 965 29.60 16.92 -3.48
CA ALA A 965 28.21 17.28 -3.28
C ALA A 965 27.73 18.13 -4.45
N PHE A 966 26.63 17.71 -5.06
CA PHE A 966 25.95 18.43 -6.14
C PHE A 966 24.51 18.69 -5.71
N VAL A 967 24.10 19.96 -5.69
CA VAL A 967 22.74 20.37 -5.35
C VAL A 967 22.24 21.32 -6.44
N ASP A 968 21.25 20.89 -7.20
CA ASP A 968 20.66 21.62 -8.32
C ASP A 968 19.17 21.86 -8.08
N VAL A 969 18.78 23.13 -7.91
CA VAL A 969 17.39 23.57 -7.64
C VAL A 969 16.91 24.46 -8.78
N GLN A 970 16.05 23.93 -9.66
CA GLN A 970 15.64 24.57 -10.92
C GLN A 970 14.12 24.54 -11.18
N PRO A 971 13.22 24.92 -10.23
CA PRO A 971 11.79 24.86 -10.49
C PRO A 971 11.28 26.04 -11.35
N ASN A 972 10.22 25.78 -12.12
CA ASN A 972 9.47 26.74 -12.91
C ASN A 972 8.12 27.04 -12.25
N VAL A 973 7.95 28.29 -11.80
CA VAL A 973 6.78 28.74 -11.06
C VAL A 973 6.03 29.80 -11.86
N GLU A 974 4.78 29.51 -12.21
CA GLU A 974 3.96 30.37 -13.05
C GLU A 974 2.56 30.60 -12.46
N ALA A 975 2.19 31.89 -12.38
CA ALA A 975 0.81 32.32 -12.21
C ALA A 975 0.34 33.05 -13.46
N SER A 976 -0.73 32.58 -14.11
CA SER A 976 -1.14 33.15 -15.39
C SER A 976 -2.64 33.23 -15.64
N ILE A 977 -3.03 34.20 -16.47
CA ILE A 977 -4.36 34.27 -17.09
C ILE A 977 -4.18 34.05 -18.58
N GLY A 978 -4.83 33.03 -19.12
CA GLY A 978 -4.76 32.64 -20.53
C GLY A 978 -5.23 33.73 -21.49
N GLY A 979 -4.83 33.60 -22.75
CA GLY A 979 -5.20 34.54 -23.81
C GLY A 979 -6.70 34.57 -24.10
N GLY A 980 -7.21 35.73 -24.50
CA GLY A 980 -8.62 35.91 -24.87
C GLY A 980 -9.61 35.84 -23.70
N ALA A 981 -9.14 35.84 -22.44
CA ALA A 981 -10.00 35.87 -21.26
C ALA A 981 -10.79 37.18 -21.19
N ASN A 982 -12.06 37.11 -20.79
CA ASN A 982 -12.92 38.27 -20.60
C ASN A 982 -13.41 38.29 -19.15
N ILE A 983 -12.86 39.22 -18.37
CA ILE A 983 -13.00 39.28 -16.92
C ILE A 983 -13.64 40.61 -16.51
N ASN A 984 -14.70 40.53 -15.71
CA ASN A 984 -15.36 41.67 -15.08
C ASN A 984 -15.49 41.41 -13.57
N ALA A 985 -14.55 41.97 -12.82
CA ALA A 985 -14.43 41.84 -11.37
C ALA A 985 -14.79 43.16 -10.68
N THR A 986 -15.50 43.08 -9.56
CA THR A 986 -15.80 44.25 -8.72
C THR A 986 -14.67 44.57 -7.74
N GLY A 987 -13.82 43.58 -7.43
CA GLY A 987 -12.68 43.69 -6.52
C GLY A 987 -11.32 43.81 -7.23
N LEU A 988 -10.25 43.53 -6.47
CA LEU A 988 -8.88 43.45 -6.98
C LEU A 988 -8.69 42.16 -7.81
N LEU A 989 -7.96 42.26 -8.91
CA LEU A 989 -7.40 41.12 -9.63
C LEU A 989 -5.91 40.99 -9.27
N THR A 990 -5.53 39.88 -8.66
CA THR A 990 -4.16 39.59 -8.19
C THR A 990 -3.60 38.37 -8.93
N VAL A 991 -2.42 38.52 -9.53
CA VAL A 991 -1.67 37.43 -10.19
C VAL A 991 -0.25 37.40 -9.64
N GLU A 992 0.08 36.39 -8.85
CA GLU A 992 1.30 36.35 -8.05
C GLU A 992 2.03 35.01 -8.18
N ALA A 993 3.34 35.07 -8.45
CA ALA A 993 4.22 33.90 -8.50
C ALA A 993 5.45 34.12 -7.60
N TRP A 994 5.60 33.33 -6.54
CA TRP A 994 6.63 33.50 -5.51
C TRP A 994 7.52 32.28 -5.39
N THR A 995 8.79 32.52 -5.09
CA THR A 995 9.75 31.47 -4.73
C THR A 995 10.57 31.86 -3.50
N LEU A 996 10.77 30.90 -2.60
CA LEU A 996 11.60 30.99 -1.41
C LEU A 996 12.53 29.76 -1.36
N HIS A 997 13.67 29.83 -2.05
CA HIS A 997 14.60 28.71 -2.23
C HIS A 997 15.93 28.96 -1.51
N ASP A 998 16.34 28.03 -0.66
CA ASP A 998 17.65 28.01 0.01
C ASP A 998 18.28 26.65 -0.23
N ALA A 999 19.56 26.62 -0.60
CA ALA A 999 20.29 25.39 -0.85
C ALA A 999 21.73 25.49 -0.32
N THR A 1000 22.20 24.48 0.39
CA THR A 1000 23.54 24.43 0.98
C THR A 1000 24.25 23.11 0.64
N GLY A 1001 25.55 23.21 0.36
CA GLY A 1001 26.39 22.05 0.06
C GLY A 1001 27.67 22.09 0.88
N ASP A 1002 27.71 21.33 1.98
CA ASP A 1002 28.83 21.30 2.90
C ASP A 1002 29.68 20.03 2.70
N VAL A 1003 30.97 20.22 2.42
CA VAL A 1003 31.88 19.11 2.09
C VAL A 1003 33.10 19.14 2.99
N PHE A 1004 33.31 18.06 3.76
CA PHE A 1004 34.45 17.90 4.66
C PHE A 1004 35.24 16.62 4.38
N ALA A 1005 36.54 16.77 4.07
CA ALA A 1005 37.45 15.64 3.89
C ALA A 1005 38.64 15.69 4.86
N LEU A 1006 38.97 14.55 5.46
CA LEU A 1006 40.15 14.39 6.30
C LEU A 1006 40.96 13.12 5.95
N SER A 1007 42.14 13.30 5.38
CA SER A 1007 43.13 12.23 5.15
C SER A 1007 44.28 12.30 6.17
N VAL A 1008 44.44 11.27 6.99
CA VAL A 1008 45.51 11.17 8.00
C VAL A 1008 46.49 10.06 7.63
N GLY A 1009 47.69 10.39 7.17
CA GLY A 1009 48.67 9.36 6.83
C GLY A 1009 50.06 9.82 6.43
N ALA A 1010 50.98 8.85 6.24
CA ALA A 1010 52.35 9.13 5.79
C ALA A 1010 52.39 9.58 4.31
N LEU A 1011 51.45 9.08 3.50
CA LEU A 1011 51.10 9.56 2.17
C LEU A 1011 49.61 9.90 2.18
N ALA A 1012 49.25 11.17 2.19
CA ALA A 1012 47.87 11.61 2.26
C ALA A 1012 47.52 12.57 1.11
N ALA A 1013 46.38 12.34 0.46
CA ALA A 1013 45.78 13.27 -0.49
C ALA A 1013 44.25 13.28 -0.29
N GLY A 1014 43.60 14.38 -0.64
CA GLY A 1014 42.16 14.53 -0.54
C GLY A 1014 41.66 15.50 -1.61
N THR A 1015 40.48 15.22 -2.18
CA THR A 1015 39.79 16.13 -3.09
C THR A 1015 38.36 16.32 -2.60
N SER A 1016 37.93 17.58 -2.54
CA SER A 1016 36.58 17.98 -2.14
C SER A 1016 36.02 18.95 -3.16
N LEU A 1017 34.78 18.73 -3.57
CA LEU A 1017 34.04 19.59 -4.49
C LEU A 1017 32.60 19.72 -4.01
N ALA A 1018 32.14 20.95 -3.86
CA ALA A 1018 30.72 21.28 -3.67
C ALA A 1018 30.28 22.17 -4.82
N THR A 1019 29.15 21.85 -5.45
CA THR A 1019 28.48 22.71 -6.43
C THR A 1019 27.03 22.84 -6.02
N VAL A 1020 26.58 24.09 -5.83
CA VAL A 1020 25.19 24.41 -5.48
C VAL A 1020 24.67 25.42 -6.49
N ASN A 1021 23.61 25.08 -7.21
CA ASN A 1021 22.94 25.96 -8.16
C ASN A 1021 21.47 26.14 -7.76
N VAL A 1022 21.03 27.40 -7.69
CA VAL A 1022 19.63 27.77 -7.49
C VAL A 1022 19.23 28.69 -8.64
N VAL A 1023 18.46 28.17 -9.59
CA VAL A 1023 18.11 28.84 -10.84
C VAL A 1023 16.61 28.69 -11.17
N PRO A 1024 15.69 29.25 -10.36
CA PRO A 1024 14.27 29.16 -10.65
C PRO A 1024 13.83 30.13 -11.76
N THR A 1025 12.81 29.71 -12.51
CA THR A 1025 12.07 30.59 -13.41
C THR A 1025 10.76 31.00 -12.75
N VAL A 1026 10.49 32.31 -12.63
CA VAL A 1026 9.30 32.83 -11.95
C VAL A 1026 8.55 33.81 -12.84
N ALA A 1027 7.28 33.52 -13.14
CA ALA A 1027 6.48 34.31 -14.06
C ALA A 1027 5.06 34.60 -13.54
N ALA A 1028 4.66 35.88 -13.62
CA ALA A 1028 3.28 36.31 -13.45
C ALA A 1028 2.80 36.97 -14.76
N SER A 1029 1.74 36.47 -15.40
CA SER A 1029 1.36 36.94 -16.74
C SER A 1029 -0.14 37.01 -17.02
N ILE A 1030 -0.50 37.90 -17.97
CA ILE A 1030 -1.84 37.98 -18.56
C ILE A 1030 -1.69 37.86 -20.08
N GLY A 1031 -2.36 36.87 -20.65
CA GLY A 1031 -2.29 36.51 -22.06
C GLY A 1031 -2.85 37.60 -22.99
N GLY A 1032 -2.39 37.58 -24.24
CA GLY A 1032 -2.83 38.52 -25.26
C GLY A 1032 -4.32 38.42 -25.59
N ASN A 1033 -4.90 39.52 -26.10
CA ASN A 1033 -6.32 39.64 -26.46
C ASN A 1033 -7.32 39.49 -25.29
N SER A 1034 -6.85 39.49 -24.05
CA SER A 1034 -7.73 39.49 -22.88
C SER A 1034 -8.34 40.88 -22.60
N THR A 1035 -9.61 40.91 -22.18
CA THR A 1035 -10.33 42.11 -21.78
C THR A 1035 -10.62 42.03 -20.28
N ILE A 1036 -10.08 42.96 -19.50
CA ILE A 1036 -10.18 42.92 -18.04
C ILE A 1036 -10.74 44.24 -17.52
N HIS A 1037 -11.84 44.16 -16.78
CA HIS A 1037 -12.38 45.25 -15.96
C HIS A 1037 -12.32 44.80 -14.50
N ALA A 1038 -11.53 45.49 -13.67
CA ALA A 1038 -11.35 45.18 -12.25
C ALA A 1038 -11.18 46.47 -11.44
N GLY A 1039 -11.40 46.41 -10.12
CA GLY A 1039 -11.14 47.53 -9.20
C GLY A 1039 -9.66 47.92 -9.12
N GLY A 1040 -8.77 47.00 -9.46
CA GLY A 1040 -7.33 47.18 -9.66
C GLY A 1040 -6.70 45.89 -10.19
N ILE A 1041 -5.47 45.98 -10.68
CA ILE A 1041 -4.67 44.81 -11.09
C ILE A 1041 -3.34 44.86 -10.36
N VAL A 1042 -2.99 43.76 -9.67
CA VAL A 1042 -1.68 43.52 -9.06
C VAL A 1042 -1.05 42.33 -9.77
N MET A 1043 0.17 42.52 -10.27
CA MET A 1043 0.99 41.44 -10.83
C MET A 1043 2.36 41.48 -10.17
N LEU A 1044 2.79 40.35 -9.60
CA LEU A 1044 4.06 40.23 -8.91
C LEU A 1044 4.72 38.89 -9.21
N SER A 1045 5.95 38.92 -9.70
CA SER A 1045 6.86 37.78 -9.65
C SER A 1045 8.00 38.10 -8.69
N SER A 1046 8.30 37.20 -7.76
CA SER A 1046 9.34 37.43 -6.76
C SER A 1046 10.16 36.17 -6.47
N HIS A 1047 11.46 36.35 -6.27
CA HIS A 1047 12.39 35.28 -5.92
C HIS A 1047 13.22 35.68 -4.69
N ASN A 1048 13.05 34.94 -3.59
CA ASN A 1048 13.67 35.14 -2.30
C ASN A 1048 13.34 36.49 -1.63
N TYR A 1049 12.07 36.90 -1.70
CA TYR A 1049 11.52 38.06 -0.99
C TYR A 1049 10.39 37.66 -0.03
N GLU A 1050 10.40 38.24 1.17
CA GLU A 1050 9.21 38.30 2.04
C GLU A 1050 8.56 39.67 1.89
N GLY A 1051 7.47 39.74 1.12
CA GLY A 1051 6.86 41.01 0.71
C GLY A 1051 7.83 41.85 -0.14
N GLU A 1052 8.24 43.01 0.36
CA GLU A 1052 9.22 43.89 -0.30
C GLU A 1052 10.67 43.69 0.21
N THR A 1053 10.90 42.76 1.15
CA THR A 1053 12.20 42.58 1.81
C THR A 1053 12.93 41.38 1.23
N ALA A 1054 14.14 41.60 0.70
CA ALA A 1054 15.01 40.52 0.28
C ALA A 1054 15.44 39.65 1.48
N THR A 1055 15.44 38.34 1.30
CA THR A 1055 15.89 37.34 2.30
C THR A 1055 17.37 36.98 2.08
N ASP A 1056 17.99 36.29 3.04
CA ASP A 1056 19.37 35.75 2.94
C ASP A 1056 19.38 34.31 2.39
N ARG A 1057 18.36 33.96 1.60
CA ARG A 1057 18.17 32.63 0.99
C ARG A 1057 18.85 32.57 -0.37
N GLY A 1058 19.43 31.43 -0.73
CA GLY A 1058 20.06 31.18 -2.04
C GLY A 1058 21.03 30.00 -2.00
N ALA A 1059 21.90 29.89 -3.01
CA ALA A 1059 22.96 28.90 -3.04
C ALA A 1059 24.12 29.27 -2.09
N LYS A 1060 24.55 28.36 -1.21
CA LYS A 1060 25.62 28.57 -0.22
C LYS A 1060 26.71 27.51 -0.28
#